data_AF-A0A556MU54-F1
#
_entry.id   AF-A0A556MU54-F1
#
_cell.length_a   1.000
_cell.length_b   1.000
_cell.length_c   1.000
_cell.angle_alpha   90.00
_cell.angle_beta   90.00
_cell.angle_gamma   90.00
#
_symmetry.space_group_name_H-M   'P 1'
#
loop_
_entity.id
_entity.type
_entity.pdbx_description
1 polymer ?
#
loop_
_entity_poly.entity_id
_entity_poly.type
_entity_poly.pdbx_seq_one_letter_code
_entity_poly.pdbx_strand_id
1 'polypeptide(L)'
;MRKRFLLSGLLIAATFLTASAQSTVKPEDNRFTKVVLAQRIEEPMQFQILKDGKVIYAERKGKLKLYDPATQKISIIHEFAVSTKYVSQTGEVSEAEDGLQGVILDPDFYKNHWIYIYYSPAGNDPKNSLDRYTWDGKGPLDESSRKHLLDVVVQRYECCHVGGGMVFDKNKNLYLSTGDNTFSRASDGFSPLDERPNMSPEDSQKGASNTNDLRGKILRIHPEADGTYSIPAGNLFPKGTPKTRPEIYTMGNRNPWRLTIDSKTGWLYWGEVGPDGSTDDFQNRGPQSYDEFNQAKKPGFYGWPYFVADNLAYNHYNFETKKSGEWFDAAHPKNTSPNNTGLTDLPPATPAFIYYSKQKSTKFPLLESGGDSAVGGPIFHADDFTGAPRPFPSYYEGKWFITDWVRGWINVVSIDKDGNYVGMERFLPDFKLRGPIDMKFGPSGDLYVLEYGNGYFKDNPEAELIRIEYNGGNRKPQVQAAVDKTAGGVPLKVSLSSAGTTDADVGDKLTYSWKITRNGAPFKTIAQANPSVTFIAPGTYKALLTVTDSKGAKNSKSVEVKAGNEPPVVKFNITAGNSSFFFPGKTLSYNVSVVDKEDGSLANKRIAPAKVAVTADYLSEGYNMTAIASKQGAADANADASGGWAIIAKNDCRSCHSVTEKVLGPSFTQVALKYKDDAGAPDRLAKKIVTGGSGNWGDAMMPAHPGLSDGDVKSIVKYVLNLAYAPPKAKPLPVSGTYTTTVPEGKNQDGSFILRAAYTDRGAKGMPAQSGEQIVVLNASTLPASKASASSGVKFVENNANIKGQGAWLSFNRTDLTGIKHITFVTGGSSGAVELRAGSAQGKLIATGTYEGGISIPAGQGINDLYFVFNGPPVAVRSIKFNDDN
;
A
#
# COMPACT_ATOMS: atom_id res chain seq x y z
N MET A 1 76.63 -40.94 -30.97
CA MET A 1 75.43 -40.42 -31.67
C MET A 1 74.18 -40.95 -30.97
N ARG A 2 73.44 -40.12 -30.24
CA ARG A 2 72.13 -40.48 -29.67
C ARG A 2 71.16 -39.33 -29.91
N LYS A 3 70.16 -39.56 -30.76
CA LYS A 3 69.11 -38.61 -31.13
C LYS A 3 68.09 -38.51 -29.98
N ARG A 4 67.75 -37.27 -29.62
CA ARG A 4 66.69 -36.89 -28.67
C ARG A 4 65.35 -36.83 -29.42
N PHE A 5 64.31 -37.45 -28.88
CA PHE A 5 62.91 -37.16 -29.19
C PHE A 5 62.32 -36.36 -28.03
N LEU A 6 61.74 -35.20 -28.33
CA LEU A 6 60.90 -34.42 -27.43
C LEU A 6 59.43 -34.83 -27.65
N LEU A 7 58.76 -35.27 -26.58
CA LEU A 7 57.30 -35.38 -26.51
C LEU A 7 56.76 -34.14 -25.81
N SER A 8 55.90 -33.38 -26.49
CA SER A 8 55.11 -32.29 -25.92
C SER A 8 53.76 -32.85 -25.47
N GLY A 9 53.48 -32.81 -24.16
CA GLY A 9 52.20 -33.17 -23.56
C GLY A 9 51.20 -32.01 -23.61
N LEU A 10 50.01 -32.28 -24.13
CA LEU A 10 48.86 -31.38 -24.16
C LEU A 10 48.14 -31.42 -22.80
N LEU A 11 48.04 -30.29 -22.09
CA LEU A 11 47.25 -30.14 -20.88
C LEU A 11 45.81 -29.75 -21.28
N ILE A 12 44.83 -30.62 -21.05
CA ILE A 12 43.41 -30.29 -21.17
C ILE A 12 42.94 -29.73 -19.82
N ALA A 13 42.67 -28.43 -19.76
CA ALA A 13 41.98 -27.80 -18.63
C ALA A 13 40.47 -27.99 -18.81
N ALA A 14 39.87 -28.90 -18.06
CA ALA A 14 38.42 -29.02 -17.93
C ALA A 14 37.93 -28.02 -16.87
N THR A 15 37.30 -26.94 -17.29
CA THR A 15 36.54 -26.03 -16.43
C THR A 15 35.20 -26.67 -16.07
N PHE A 16 35.09 -27.20 -14.85
CA PHE A 16 33.80 -27.51 -14.25
C PHE A 16 33.09 -26.22 -13.86
N LEU A 17 32.04 -25.85 -14.60
CA LEU A 17 31.02 -24.90 -14.16
C LEU A 17 30.26 -25.55 -12.98
N THR A 18 30.59 -25.18 -11.76
CA THR A 18 29.75 -25.50 -10.60
C THR A 18 28.47 -24.69 -10.69
N ALA A 19 27.35 -25.33 -11.01
CA ALA A 19 26.03 -24.75 -10.79
C ALA A 19 25.93 -24.38 -9.30
N SER A 20 25.83 -23.08 -8.99
CA SER A 20 25.60 -22.61 -7.63
C SER A 20 24.29 -23.23 -7.14
N ALA A 21 24.34 -23.97 -6.02
CA ALA A 21 23.13 -24.50 -5.41
C ALA A 21 22.14 -23.35 -5.10
N GLN A 22 20.85 -23.56 -5.37
CA GLN A 22 19.79 -22.60 -5.07
C GLN A 22 19.73 -22.36 -3.55
N SER A 23 19.76 -21.09 -3.12
CA SER A 23 19.57 -20.78 -1.70
C SER A 23 18.17 -21.18 -1.26
N THR A 24 18.07 -21.84 -0.10
CA THR A 24 16.78 -22.14 0.54
C THR A 24 16.31 -21.03 1.48
N VAL A 25 17.16 -20.04 1.75
CA VAL A 25 16.89 -18.95 2.71
C VAL A 25 16.39 -17.72 1.96
N LYS A 26 15.19 -17.24 2.32
CA LYS A 26 14.65 -15.97 1.83
C LYS A 26 15.58 -14.82 2.25
N PRO A 27 16.02 -13.95 1.33
CA PRO A 27 16.78 -12.77 1.69
C PRO A 27 15.95 -11.81 2.56
N GLU A 28 16.60 -11.14 3.50
CA GLU A 28 15.96 -10.13 4.35
C GLU A 28 15.39 -8.99 3.50
N ASP A 29 14.15 -8.58 3.80
CA ASP A 29 13.43 -7.56 3.01
C ASP A 29 14.19 -6.21 2.99
N ASN A 30 14.94 -5.88 4.05
CA ASN A 30 15.75 -4.67 4.14
C ASN A 30 16.99 -4.65 3.22
N ARG A 31 17.24 -5.71 2.44
CA ARG A 31 18.25 -5.75 1.37
C ARG A 31 17.73 -5.19 0.05
N PHE A 32 16.42 -4.96 -0.05
CA PHE A 32 15.80 -4.38 -1.23
C PHE A 32 15.51 -2.90 -1.01
N THR A 33 15.83 -2.08 -2.01
CA THR A 33 15.60 -0.62 -1.95
C THR A 33 14.81 -0.16 -3.16
N LYS A 34 13.69 0.53 -2.94
CA LYS A 34 12.98 1.27 -3.99
C LYS A 34 13.76 2.53 -4.34
N VAL A 35 14.08 2.68 -5.61
CA VAL A 35 14.63 3.89 -6.22
C VAL A 35 13.59 4.41 -7.21
N VAL A 36 13.15 5.66 -7.01
CA VAL A 36 12.24 6.33 -7.94
C VAL A 36 13.07 6.93 -9.06
N LEU A 37 12.81 6.50 -10.29
CA LEU A 37 13.52 6.94 -11.49
C LEU A 37 12.84 8.16 -12.11
N ALA A 38 11.51 8.10 -12.23
CA ALA A 38 10.67 9.19 -12.71
C ALA A 38 9.35 9.25 -11.93
N GLN A 39 8.75 10.43 -11.85
CA GLN A 39 7.45 10.69 -11.21
C GLN A 39 6.57 11.51 -12.14
N ARG A 40 5.25 11.49 -11.90
CA ARG A 40 4.23 12.21 -12.69
C ARG A 40 4.27 11.81 -14.17
N ILE A 41 4.40 10.51 -14.41
CA ILE A 41 4.27 9.94 -15.76
C ILE A 41 2.79 9.76 -16.08
N GLU A 42 2.35 10.17 -17.26
CA GLU A 42 0.93 10.30 -17.58
C GLU A 42 0.41 8.99 -18.18
N GLU A 43 -0.44 8.26 -17.46
CA GLU A 43 -1.12 7.05 -17.96
C GLU A 43 -0.17 6.03 -18.64
N PRO A 44 0.90 5.59 -17.95
CA PRO A 44 1.91 4.72 -18.54
C PRO A 44 1.35 3.30 -18.77
N MET A 45 1.64 2.70 -19.92
CA MET A 45 1.06 1.40 -20.31
C MET A 45 2.07 0.26 -20.28
N GLN A 46 3.12 0.32 -21.10
CA GLN A 46 4.15 -0.72 -21.16
C GLN A 46 5.53 -0.08 -21.31
N PHE A 47 6.59 -0.74 -20.83
CA PHE A 47 7.96 -0.25 -20.96
C PHE A 47 8.97 -1.33 -21.40
N GLN A 48 10.11 -0.88 -21.96
CA GLN A 48 11.29 -1.70 -22.23
C GLN A 48 12.55 -1.04 -21.68
N ILE A 49 13.53 -1.86 -21.29
CA ILE A 49 14.80 -1.41 -20.70
C ILE A 49 15.92 -1.69 -21.70
N LEU A 50 16.64 -0.65 -22.11
CA LEU A 50 17.81 -0.77 -22.98
C LEU A 50 19.02 -1.27 -22.19
N LYS A 51 20.00 -1.87 -22.88
CA LYS A 51 21.27 -2.37 -22.31
C LYS A 51 22.05 -1.34 -21.47
N ASP A 52 21.92 -0.06 -21.80
CA ASP A 52 22.56 1.04 -21.06
C ASP A 52 21.71 1.56 -19.89
N GLY A 53 20.56 0.93 -19.62
CA GLY A 53 19.65 1.25 -18.53
C GLY A 53 18.62 2.33 -18.85
N LYS A 54 18.61 2.91 -20.06
CA LYS A 54 17.52 3.80 -20.49
C LYS A 54 16.21 3.03 -20.55
N VAL A 55 15.11 3.72 -20.27
CA VAL A 55 13.77 3.11 -20.26
C VAL A 55 12.88 3.82 -21.26
N ILE A 56 12.41 3.08 -22.27
CA ILE A 56 11.37 3.55 -23.19
C ILE A 56 10.02 3.07 -22.70
N TYR A 57 9.01 3.94 -22.68
CA TYR A 57 7.67 3.59 -22.23
C TYR A 57 6.59 4.30 -23.03
N ALA A 58 5.47 3.61 -23.18
CA ALA A 58 4.25 4.09 -23.81
C ALA A 58 3.34 4.77 -22.78
N GLU A 59 2.74 5.90 -23.15
CA GLU A 59 1.64 6.55 -22.43
C GLU A 59 0.37 6.44 -23.27
N ARG A 60 -0.75 6.08 -22.64
CA ARG A 60 -2.01 5.75 -23.35
C ARG A 60 -2.46 6.83 -24.33
N LYS A 61 -2.24 8.10 -24.02
CA LYS A 61 -2.61 9.25 -24.88
C LYS A 61 -1.72 9.43 -26.12
N GLY A 62 -0.85 8.48 -26.44
CA GLY A 62 -0.10 8.44 -27.70
C GLY A 62 1.37 8.79 -27.58
N LYS A 63 1.85 9.24 -26.42
CA LYS A 63 3.26 9.62 -26.25
C LYS A 63 4.13 8.39 -26.02
N LEU A 64 5.16 8.23 -26.82
CA LEU A 64 6.27 7.31 -26.60
C LEU A 64 7.43 8.11 -25.99
N LYS A 65 7.90 7.75 -24.80
CA LYS A 65 8.89 8.53 -24.05
C LYS A 65 10.11 7.70 -23.67
N LEU A 66 11.25 8.37 -23.53
CA LEU A 66 12.52 7.80 -23.10
C LEU A 66 13.01 8.49 -21.83
N TYR A 67 13.24 7.70 -20.79
CA TYR A 67 13.93 8.11 -19.58
C TYR A 67 15.42 7.75 -19.65
N ASP A 68 16.28 8.74 -19.40
CA ASP A 68 17.73 8.56 -19.29
C ASP A 68 18.17 8.61 -17.81
N PRO A 69 18.63 7.49 -17.22
CA PRO A 69 19.04 7.44 -15.82
C PRO A 69 20.32 8.24 -15.51
N ALA A 70 21.17 8.51 -16.50
CA ALA A 70 22.40 9.26 -16.30
C ALA A 70 22.13 10.76 -16.14
N THR A 71 21.13 11.28 -16.87
CA THR A 71 20.74 12.70 -16.81
C THR A 71 19.47 12.97 -16.00
N GLN A 72 18.72 11.91 -15.66
CA GLN A 72 17.40 11.95 -15.03
C GLN A 72 16.37 12.76 -15.85
N LYS A 73 16.49 12.73 -17.19
CA LYS A 73 15.60 13.45 -18.10
C LYS A 73 14.67 12.49 -18.83
N ILE A 74 13.47 13.00 -19.13
CA ILE A 74 12.48 12.35 -19.99
C ILE A 74 12.40 13.11 -21.30
N SER A 75 12.48 12.40 -22.42
CA SER A 75 12.31 12.95 -23.77
C SER A 75 11.13 12.28 -24.47
N ILE A 76 10.37 13.04 -25.25
CA ILE A 76 9.33 12.47 -26.13
C ILE A 76 10.02 11.98 -27.40
N ILE A 77 9.84 10.70 -27.71
CA ILE A 77 10.40 10.02 -28.89
C ILE A 77 9.47 10.16 -30.08
N HIS A 78 8.16 10.07 -29.83
CA HIS A 78 7.11 10.27 -30.82
C HIS A 78 5.75 10.47 -30.12
N GLU A 79 4.78 11.08 -30.81
CA GLU A 79 3.40 11.23 -30.35
C GLU A 79 2.44 10.72 -31.42
N PHE A 80 1.87 9.54 -31.20
CA PHE A 80 0.90 8.91 -32.09
C PHE A 80 -0.45 9.59 -31.97
N ALA A 81 -1.10 9.86 -33.11
CA ALA A 81 -2.51 10.22 -33.12
C ALA A 81 -3.36 8.99 -32.77
N VAL A 82 -3.91 8.96 -31.55
CA VAL A 82 -4.67 7.83 -31.03
C VAL A 82 -6.14 8.17 -30.79
N SER A 83 -7.00 7.16 -30.91
CA SER A 83 -8.37 7.23 -30.41
C SER A 83 -8.40 6.89 -28.92
N THR A 84 -9.04 7.74 -28.12
CA THR A 84 -9.40 7.43 -26.73
C THR A 84 -10.90 7.58 -26.48
N LYS A 85 -11.64 8.12 -27.46
CA LYS A 85 -13.05 8.47 -27.35
C LYS A 85 -13.95 7.36 -27.89
N TYR A 86 -15.04 7.14 -27.17
CA TYR A 86 -16.08 6.18 -27.48
C TYR A 86 -17.39 6.94 -27.67
N VAL A 87 -18.22 6.51 -28.62
CA VAL A 87 -19.51 7.12 -28.92
C VAL A 87 -20.57 6.04 -28.82
N SER A 88 -21.38 6.08 -27.78
CA SER A 88 -22.42 5.07 -27.53
C SER A 88 -23.45 5.03 -28.66
N GLN A 89 -24.26 3.97 -28.69
CA GLN A 89 -25.38 3.86 -29.64
C GLN A 89 -26.40 5.01 -29.50
N THR A 90 -26.46 5.68 -28.34
CA THR A 90 -27.30 6.86 -28.08
C THR A 90 -26.60 8.18 -28.40
N GLY A 91 -25.36 8.15 -28.87
CA GLY A 91 -24.56 9.33 -29.24
C GLY A 91 -23.78 9.97 -28.08
N GLU A 92 -23.73 9.32 -26.92
CA GLU A 92 -22.97 9.83 -25.77
C GLU A 92 -21.46 9.62 -25.97
N VAL A 93 -20.68 10.69 -25.80
CA VAL A 93 -19.22 10.64 -25.95
C VAL A 93 -18.58 10.42 -24.59
N SER A 94 -17.78 9.36 -24.48
CA SER A 94 -16.98 9.04 -23.31
C SER A 94 -15.50 8.82 -23.68
N GLU A 95 -14.64 8.70 -22.68
CA GLU A 95 -13.24 8.30 -22.85
C GLU A 95 -13.03 6.96 -22.14
N ALA A 96 -12.32 6.04 -22.78
CA ALA A 96 -12.04 4.71 -22.23
C ALA A 96 -10.64 4.21 -22.64
N GLU A 97 -10.42 2.89 -22.56
CA GLU A 97 -9.10 2.26 -22.54
C GLU A 97 -8.27 2.39 -23.83
N ASP A 98 -8.88 2.64 -24.99
CA ASP A 98 -8.17 2.79 -26.26
C ASP A 98 -7.05 3.86 -26.16
N GLY A 99 -6.02 3.65 -26.98
CA GLY A 99 -4.83 4.50 -26.97
C GLY A 99 -3.58 3.75 -27.43
N LEU A 100 -2.41 4.27 -27.07
CA LEU A 100 -1.14 3.58 -27.23
C LEU A 100 -0.96 2.57 -26.08
N GLN A 101 -1.00 1.28 -26.41
CA GLN A 101 -1.03 0.20 -25.41
C GLN A 101 0.33 -0.45 -25.19
N GLY A 102 1.00 -0.81 -26.28
CA GLY A 102 2.14 -1.70 -26.23
C GLY A 102 3.36 -1.17 -26.97
N VAL A 103 4.54 -1.44 -26.39
CA VAL A 103 5.84 -1.19 -27.00
C VAL A 103 6.78 -2.35 -26.69
N ILE A 104 7.40 -2.91 -27.73
CA ILE A 104 8.44 -3.94 -27.57
C ILE A 104 9.57 -3.74 -28.58
N LEU A 105 10.79 -4.02 -28.12
CA LEU A 105 11.99 -4.02 -28.96
C LEU A 105 12.16 -5.40 -29.59
N ASP A 106 12.57 -5.45 -30.86
CA ASP A 106 12.94 -6.70 -31.51
C ASP A 106 14.09 -7.40 -30.75
N PRO A 107 14.14 -8.75 -30.70
CA PRO A 107 15.27 -9.46 -30.07
C PRO A 107 16.64 -9.08 -30.65
N ASP A 108 16.71 -8.67 -31.92
CA ASP A 108 17.89 -8.16 -32.60
C ASP A 108 17.91 -6.62 -32.73
N PHE A 109 17.20 -5.88 -31.87
CA PHE A 109 17.09 -4.42 -31.90
C PHE A 109 18.43 -3.69 -32.12
N TYR A 110 19.50 -4.15 -31.47
CA TYR A 110 20.84 -3.53 -31.60
C TYR A 110 21.52 -3.76 -32.97
N LYS A 111 20.90 -4.54 -33.85
CA LYS A 111 21.33 -4.78 -35.23
C LYS A 111 20.35 -4.20 -36.25
N ASN A 112 19.05 -4.39 -36.03
CA ASN A 112 18.00 -4.03 -37.01
C ASN A 112 17.26 -2.73 -36.66
N HIS A 113 17.40 -2.23 -35.43
CA HIS A 113 16.70 -1.06 -34.91
C HIS A 113 15.18 -1.18 -34.89
N TRP A 114 14.62 -2.38 -34.95
CA TRP A 114 13.16 -2.58 -35.03
C TRP A 114 12.49 -2.44 -33.67
N ILE A 115 11.41 -1.66 -33.66
CA ILE A 115 10.50 -1.47 -32.53
C ILE A 115 9.07 -1.70 -33.02
N TYR A 116 8.27 -2.39 -32.20
CA TYR A 116 6.88 -2.70 -32.48
C TYR A 116 5.97 -1.94 -31.53
N ILE A 117 4.91 -1.38 -32.11
CA ILE A 117 3.95 -0.51 -31.44
C ILE A 117 2.55 -1.08 -31.67
N TYR A 118 1.80 -1.27 -30.58
CA TYR A 118 0.39 -1.64 -30.63
C TYR A 118 -0.46 -0.52 -30.06
N TYR A 119 -1.36 0.03 -30.88
CA TYR A 119 -2.12 1.23 -30.55
C TYR A 119 -3.47 1.28 -31.26
N SER A 120 -4.35 2.16 -30.80
CA SER A 120 -5.65 2.46 -31.39
C SER A 120 -5.52 3.71 -32.28
N PRO A 121 -5.37 3.59 -33.62
CA PRO A 121 -5.19 4.78 -34.46
C PRO A 121 -6.41 5.71 -34.40
N ALA A 122 -6.15 7.02 -34.43
CA ALA A 122 -7.19 8.03 -34.57
C ALA A 122 -7.97 7.85 -35.88
N GLY A 123 -9.26 8.19 -35.85
CA GLY A 123 -10.14 8.15 -37.03
C GLY A 123 -11.38 7.28 -36.81
N ASN A 124 -12.18 7.16 -37.88
CA ASN A 124 -13.51 6.53 -37.83
C ASN A 124 -13.49 5.01 -38.01
N ASP A 125 -12.35 4.42 -38.35
CA ASP A 125 -12.17 2.97 -38.50
C ASP A 125 -11.85 2.36 -37.11
N PRO A 126 -12.78 1.60 -36.48
CA PRO A 126 -12.59 1.11 -35.13
C PRO A 126 -11.70 -0.15 -35.15
N LYS A 127 -10.40 0.07 -34.94
CA LYS A 127 -9.39 -1.00 -34.87
C LYS A 127 -8.23 -0.65 -33.96
N ASN A 128 -7.47 -1.68 -33.60
CA ASN A 128 -6.14 -1.57 -33.01
C ASN A 128 -5.11 -2.14 -34.00
N SER A 129 -3.99 -1.42 -34.17
CA SER A 129 -2.97 -1.72 -35.18
C SER A 129 -1.67 -2.14 -34.50
N LEU A 130 -1.07 -3.22 -34.99
CA LEU A 130 0.31 -3.60 -34.72
C LEU A 130 1.18 -3.12 -35.88
N ASP A 131 2.08 -2.20 -35.59
CA ASP A 131 3.00 -1.62 -36.56
C ASP A 131 4.46 -1.74 -36.11
N ARG A 132 5.37 -1.87 -37.07
CA ARG A 132 6.82 -1.87 -36.86
C ARG A 132 7.43 -0.58 -37.40
N TYR A 133 8.40 -0.04 -36.68
CA TYR A 133 9.21 1.12 -37.05
C TYR A 133 10.70 0.83 -36.82
N THR A 134 11.57 1.73 -37.30
CA THR A 134 12.98 1.78 -36.93
C THR A 134 13.26 2.92 -35.94
N TRP A 135 14.08 2.63 -34.92
CA TRP A 135 14.50 3.58 -33.90
C TRP A 135 15.95 3.34 -33.45
N ASP A 136 16.76 4.38 -33.43
CA ASP A 136 18.21 4.29 -33.13
C ASP A 136 18.54 4.14 -31.63
N GLY A 137 17.53 4.21 -30.75
CA GLY A 137 17.68 4.13 -29.30
C GLY A 137 17.97 5.45 -28.59
N LYS A 138 17.98 6.60 -29.30
CA LYS A 138 18.36 7.91 -28.76
C LYS A 138 17.49 9.06 -29.26
N GLY A 139 17.28 9.14 -30.57
CA GLY A 139 16.58 10.21 -31.26
C GLY A 139 15.08 9.97 -31.42
N PRO A 140 14.38 10.77 -32.23
CA PRO A 140 12.97 10.54 -32.56
C PRO A 140 12.77 9.22 -33.33
N LEU A 141 11.55 8.69 -33.29
CA LEU A 141 11.14 7.54 -34.10
C LEU A 141 11.16 7.89 -35.60
N ASP A 142 11.67 7.00 -36.46
CA ASP A 142 11.57 7.20 -37.91
C ASP A 142 10.19 6.78 -38.42
N GLU A 143 9.28 7.74 -38.59
CA GLU A 143 7.93 7.50 -39.09
C GLU A 143 7.90 6.96 -40.52
N SER A 144 8.88 7.33 -41.36
CA SER A 144 8.92 6.91 -42.77
C SER A 144 9.19 5.41 -42.92
N SER A 145 9.72 4.78 -41.86
CA SER A 145 10.01 3.35 -41.79
C SER A 145 8.80 2.46 -41.51
N ARG A 146 7.63 3.04 -41.25
CA ARG A 146 6.41 2.33 -40.81
C ARG A 146 6.12 1.12 -41.70
N LYS A 147 5.94 -0.04 -41.07
CA LYS A 147 5.37 -1.24 -41.66
C LYS A 147 4.17 -1.69 -40.85
N HIS A 148 3.02 -1.80 -41.51
CA HIS A 148 1.82 -2.34 -40.89
C HIS A 148 1.84 -3.86 -40.92
N LEU A 149 1.61 -4.51 -39.77
CA LEU A 149 1.59 -5.97 -39.66
C LEU A 149 0.17 -6.50 -39.56
N LEU A 150 -0.62 -6.02 -38.62
CA LEU A 150 -1.90 -6.64 -38.27
C LEU A 150 -2.89 -5.61 -37.70
N ASP A 151 -4.14 -5.68 -38.15
CA ASP A 151 -5.27 -4.99 -37.55
C ASP A 151 -6.13 -5.98 -36.74
N VAL A 152 -6.54 -5.56 -35.55
CA VAL A 152 -7.58 -6.19 -34.73
C VAL A 152 -8.80 -5.29 -34.77
N VAL A 153 -9.87 -5.75 -35.43
CA VAL A 153 -11.13 -5.02 -35.54
C VAL A 153 -11.80 -4.96 -34.17
N VAL A 154 -12.27 -3.77 -33.77
CA VAL A 154 -12.94 -3.53 -32.49
C VAL A 154 -14.24 -2.75 -32.67
N GLN A 155 -15.01 -2.60 -31.58
CA GLN A 155 -16.08 -1.63 -31.44
C GLN A 155 -15.63 -0.49 -30.51
N ARG A 156 -16.15 0.71 -30.73
CA ARG A 156 -15.93 1.92 -29.92
C ARG A 156 -17.25 2.57 -29.47
N TYR A 157 -18.28 1.75 -29.30
CA TYR A 157 -19.58 2.16 -28.75
C TYR A 157 -19.57 2.17 -27.23
N GLU A 158 -18.99 1.13 -26.64
CA GLU A 158 -18.77 1.02 -25.20
C GLU A 158 -17.35 0.54 -24.94
N CYS A 159 -16.85 0.85 -23.74
CA CYS A 159 -15.63 0.23 -23.20
C CYS A 159 -15.83 -1.32 -23.17
N CYS A 160 -14.83 -2.21 -23.10
CA CYS A 160 -13.46 -2.11 -22.58
C CYS A 160 -12.55 -3.23 -23.15
N HIS A 161 -11.35 -3.40 -22.59
CA HIS A 161 -10.42 -4.53 -22.76
C HIS A 161 -9.68 -4.53 -24.08
N VAL A 162 -8.62 -3.72 -24.14
CA VAL A 162 -7.77 -3.59 -25.34
C VAL A 162 -6.68 -4.66 -25.38
N GLY A 163 -6.17 -5.10 -24.22
CA GLY A 163 -4.99 -5.95 -24.10
C GLY A 163 -3.70 -5.16 -24.42
N GLY A 164 -2.92 -5.64 -25.38
CA GLY A 164 -1.72 -4.96 -25.87
C GLY A 164 -0.40 -5.34 -25.19
N GLY A 165 -0.41 -6.35 -24.32
CA GLY A 165 0.80 -6.96 -23.81
C GLY A 165 1.55 -7.68 -24.92
N MET A 166 2.85 -7.40 -25.05
CA MET A 166 3.72 -8.03 -26.06
C MET A 166 4.98 -8.64 -25.46
N VAL A 167 5.37 -9.82 -25.97
CA VAL A 167 6.62 -10.52 -25.65
C VAL A 167 7.14 -11.31 -26.86
N PHE A 168 8.46 -11.48 -26.96
CA PHE A 168 9.08 -12.36 -27.96
C PHE A 168 9.53 -13.68 -27.32
N ASP A 169 9.38 -14.79 -28.04
CA ASP A 169 10.05 -16.04 -27.69
C ASP A 169 11.49 -16.12 -28.25
N LYS A 170 12.23 -17.15 -27.84
CA LYS A 170 13.60 -17.42 -28.31
C LYS A 170 13.73 -17.65 -29.82
N ASN A 171 12.62 -17.99 -30.48
CA ASN A 171 12.55 -18.21 -31.92
C ASN A 171 12.07 -16.94 -32.66
N LYS A 172 12.04 -15.79 -31.97
CA LYS A 172 11.61 -14.48 -32.48
C LYS A 172 10.14 -14.45 -32.94
N ASN A 173 9.29 -15.31 -32.39
CA ASN A 173 7.86 -15.16 -32.57
C ASN A 173 7.34 -14.11 -31.59
N LEU A 174 6.55 -13.16 -32.11
CA LEU A 174 5.88 -12.14 -31.33
C LEU A 174 4.55 -12.69 -30.81
N TYR A 175 4.36 -12.58 -29.51
CA TYR A 175 3.08 -12.79 -28.85
C TYR A 175 2.43 -11.44 -28.57
N LEU A 176 1.14 -11.32 -28.88
CA LEU A 176 0.33 -10.11 -28.67
C LEU A 176 -0.97 -10.49 -27.98
N SER A 177 -1.25 -9.87 -26.84
CA SER A 177 -2.52 -10.03 -26.13
C SER A 177 -3.58 -9.08 -26.71
N THR A 178 -4.80 -9.56 -26.83
CA THR A 178 -5.96 -8.78 -27.28
C THR A 178 -7.14 -9.06 -26.33
N GLY A 179 -7.78 -8.02 -25.83
CA GLY A 179 -8.97 -8.18 -25.00
C GLY A 179 -10.21 -8.50 -25.83
N ASP A 180 -11.28 -8.92 -25.16
CA ASP A 180 -12.52 -9.39 -25.78
C ASP A 180 -13.37 -8.26 -26.39
N ASN A 181 -13.09 -7.01 -26.02
CA ASN A 181 -13.78 -5.82 -26.50
C ASN A 181 -15.28 -5.77 -26.14
N THR A 182 -15.62 -6.25 -24.94
CA THR A 182 -16.97 -6.30 -24.38
C THR A 182 -16.97 -6.01 -22.87
N PHE A 183 -17.93 -5.22 -22.38
CA PHE A 183 -18.03 -4.85 -20.97
C PHE A 183 -19.12 -5.64 -20.22
N SER A 184 -18.78 -6.12 -19.02
CA SER A 184 -19.66 -7.00 -18.21
C SER A 184 -20.82 -6.28 -17.51
N ARG A 185 -20.85 -4.94 -17.49
CA ARG A 185 -21.86 -4.17 -16.75
C ARG A 185 -23.28 -4.34 -17.30
N ALA A 186 -23.44 -4.52 -18.60
CA ALA A 186 -24.73 -4.84 -19.22
C ALA A 186 -25.30 -6.19 -18.74
N SER A 187 -24.46 -7.03 -18.14
CA SER A 187 -24.79 -8.34 -17.58
C SER A 187 -24.76 -8.37 -16.06
N ASP A 188 -25.01 -7.25 -15.38
CA ASP A 188 -24.97 -7.11 -13.92
C ASP A 188 -23.63 -7.56 -13.29
N GLY A 189 -22.54 -7.51 -14.08
CA GLY A 189 -21.22 -7.97 -13.69
C GLY A 189 -20.96 -9.46 -13.86
N PHE A 190 -21.89 -10.26 -14.38
CA PHE A 190 -21.65 -11.64 -14.80
C PHE A 190 -21.16 -11.69 -16.27
N SER A 191 -21.10 -12.89 -16.86
CA SER A 191 -20.71 -13.09 -18.25
C SER A 191 -21.63 -12.34 -19.24
N PRO A 192 -21.10 -11.49 -20.13
CA PRO A 192 -21.86 -10.75 -21.13
C PRO A 192 -22.14 -11.63 -22.37
N LEU A 193 -23.39 -12.08 -22.49
CA LEU A 193 -23.88 -13.02 -23.51
C LEU A 193 -25.17 -12.53 -24.19
N ASP A 194 -25.29 -11.22 -24.45
CA ASP A 194 -26.54 -10.65 -24.97
C ASP A 194 -26.74 -10.89 -26.48
N GLU A 195 -27.53 -11.90 -26.81
CA GLU A 195 -27.77 -12.33 -28.20
C GLU A 195 -28.88 -11.52 -28.90
N ARG A 196 -29.46 -10.50 -28.25
CA ARG A 196 -30.54 -9.70 -28.85
C ARG A 196 -30.04 -8.92 -30.06
N PRO A 197 -30.91 -8.62 -31.05
CA PRO A 197 -30.53 -7.79 -32.20
C PRO A 197 -29.93 -6.44 -31.78
N ASN A 198 -28.82 -6.06 -32.41
CA ASN A 198 -28.04 -4.83 -32.15
C ASN A 198 -27.31 -4.76 -30.79
N MET A 199 -27.31 -5.83 -29.99
CA MET A 199 -26.56 -5.92 -28.72
C MET A 199 -25.21 -6.67 -28.86
N SER A 200 -24.65 -6.69 -30.08
CA SER A 200 -23.36 -7.34 -30.31
C SER A 200 -22.23 -6.75 -29.44
N PRO A 201 -22.11 -5.43 -29.16
CA PRO A 201 -21.15 -4.90 -28.21
C PRO A 201 -21.12 -5.64 -26.86
N GLU A 202 -22.29 -6.04 -26.37
CA GLU A 202 -22.54 -6.71 -25.08
C GLU A 202 -22.50 -8.26 -25.16
N ASP A 203 -22.06 -8.83 -26.28
CA ASP A 203 -21.86 -10.27 -26.48
C ASP A 203 -20.38 -10.62 -26.64
N SER A 204 -19.74 -11.13 -25.59
CA SER A 204 -18.32 -11.49 -25.63
C SER A 204 -18.05 -12.75 -26.47
N GLN A 205 -19.09 -13.54 -26.76
CA GLN A 205 -18.98 -14.75 -27.58
C GLN A 205 -18.56 -14.48 -29.02
N LYS A 206 -18.86 -13.28 -29.55
CA LYS A 206 -18.44 -12.82 -30.88
C LYS A 206 -16.91 -12.77 -31.03
N GLY A 207 -16.20 -12.60 -29.92
CA GLY A 207 -14.77 -12.36 -29.82
C GLY A 207 -14.09 -13.52 -29.12
N ALA A 208 -14.05 -13.52 -27.79
CA ALA A 208 -13.20 -14.40 -26.98
C ALA A 208 -13.31 -15.88 -27.34
N SER A 209 -14.54 -16.40 -27.50
CA SER A 209 -14.81 -17.79 -27.88
C SER A 209 -15.06 -18.01 -29.38
N ASN A 210 -14.89 -17.00 -30.23
CA ASN A 210 -14.98 -17.13 -31.68
C ASN A 210 -13.60 -17.50 -32.26
N THR A 211 -13.53 -18.65 -32.95
CA THR A 211 -12.29 -19.16 -33.55
C THR A 211 -11.84 -18.38 -34.78
N ASN A 212 -12.73 -17.56 -35.35
CA ASN A 212 -12.49 -16.75 -36.55
C ASN A 212 -12.33 -15.24 -36.23
N ASP A 213 -12.10 -14.87 -34.97
CA ASP A 213 -11.92 -13.49 -34.50
C ASP A 213 -10.60 -13.35 -33.72
N LEU A 214 -10.00 -12.17 -33.75
CA LEU A 214 -8.71 -11.89 -33.09
C LEU A 214 -8.86 -11.27 -31.70
N ARG A 215 -10.06 -10.93 -31.24
CA ARG A 215 -10.34 -10.38 -29.90
C ARG A 215 -10.45 -11.48 -28.85
N GLY A 216 -10.02 -11.18 -27.63
CA GLY A 216 -9.99 -12.12 -26.50
C GLY A 216 -9.00 -13.27 -26.70
N LYS A 217 -7.84 -12.96 -27.27
CA LYS A 217 -6.81 -13.92 -27.70
C LYS A 217 -5.44 -13.57 -27.14
N ILE A 218 -4.54 -14.54 -27.17
CA ILE A 218 -3.11 -14.27 -27.31
C ILE A 218 -2.69 -14.80 -28.67
N LEU A 219 -2.28 -13.88 -29.53
CA LEU A 219 -1.83 -14.16 -30.90
C LEU A 219 -0.35 -14.49 -30.89
N ARG A 220 0.10 -15.34 -31.81
CA ARG A 220 1.51 -15.67 -32.04
C ARG A 220 1.83 -15.64 -33.52
N ILE A 221 2.68 -14.69 -33.93
CA ILE A 221 3.12 -14.50 -35.32
C ILE A 221 4.64 -14.42 -35.39
N HIS A 222 5.22 -14.59 -36.58
CA HIS A 222 6.65 -14.32 -36.81
C HIS A 222 6.80 -13.10 -37.73
N PRO A 223 7.21 -11.94 -37.21
CA PRO A 223 7.43 -10.76 -38.04
C PRO A 223 8.53 -10.98 -39.09
N GLU A 224 8.29 -10.54 -40.32
CA GLU A 224 9.24 -10.64 -41.42
C GLU A 224 9.90 -9.28 -41.73
N ALA A 225 11.04 -9.33 -42.43
CA ALA A 225 11.82 -8.12 -42.73
C ALA A 225 11.11 -7.12 -43.63
N ASP A 226 10.30 -7.60 -44.57
CA ASP A 226 9.54 -6.77 -45.52
C ASP A 226 8.36 -6.01 -44.86
N GLY A 227 8.00 -6.37 -43.63
CA GLY A 227 6.89 -5.82 -42.88
C GLY A 227 5.66 -6.73 -42.84
N THR A 228 5.70 -7.89 -43.48
CA THR A 228 4.68 -8.94 -43.35
C THR A 228 4.94 -9.79 -42.10
N TYR A 229 4.14 -10.86 -41.93
CA TYR A 229 4.40 -11.88 -40.92
C TYR A 229 4.08 -13.27 -41.46
N SER A 230 4.76 -14.28 -40.94
CA SER A 230 4.43 -15.69 -41.15
C SER A 230 3.75 -16.30 -39.93
N ILE A 231 3.10 -17.46 -40.11
CA ILE A 231 2.41 -18.18 -39.04
C ILE A 231 3.35 -19.26 -38.49
N PRO A 232 3.75 -19.18 -37.21
CA PRO A 232 4.55 -20.21 -36.57
C PRO A 232 3.80 -21.54 -36.48
N ALA A 233 4.52 -22.65 -36.60
CA ALA A 233 3.95 -23.96 -36.31
C ALA A 233 3.55 -24.08 -34.83
N GLY A 234 2.50 -24.85 -34.56
CA GLY A 234 2.02 -25.10 -33.20
C GLY A 234 1.17 -23.98 -32.61
N ASN A 235 0.51 -23.17 -33.44
CA ASN A 235 -0.65 -22.37 -33.01
C ASN A 235 -1.90 -23.25 -32.86
N LEU A 236 -2.95 -22.75 -32.21
CA LEU A 236 -4.14 -23.52 -31.88
C LEU A 236 -4.84 -24.06 -33.12
N PHE A 237 -4.88 -23.25 -34.19
CA PHE A 237 -5.49 -23.64 -35.47
C PHE A 237 -4.44 -23.65 -36.57
N PRO A 238 -4.28 -24.78 -37.30
CA PRO A 238 -3.38 -24.83 -38.45
C PRO A 238 -3.80 -23.86 -39.56
N LYS A 239 -2.82 -23.30 -40.27
CA LYS A 239 -3.06 -22.42 -41.42
C LYS A 239 -3.95 -23.10 -42.46
N GLY A 240 -5.00 -22.41 -42.90
CA GLY A 240 -5.96 -22.90 -43.89
C GLY A 240 -7.15 -23.67 -43.31
N THR A 241 -7.22 -23.86 -41.99
CA THR A 241 -8.38 -24.48 -41.33
C THR A 241 -9.62 -23.57 -41.51
N PRO A 242 -10.71 -24.04 -42.15
CA PRO A 242 -11.90 -23.21 -42.39
C PRO A 242 -12.50 -22.66 -41.09
N LYS A 243 -13.02 -21.42 -41.13
CA LYS A 243 -13.64 -20.72 -39.99
C LYS A 243 -12.71 -20.55 -38.78
N THR A 244 -11.41 -20.45 -39.02
CA THR A 244 -10.43 -20.20 -37.96
C THR A 244 -9.38 -19.18 -38.37
N ARG A 245 -8.78 -18.52 -37.38
CA ARG A 245 -7.63 -17.64 -37.54
C ARG A 245 -6.35 -18.34 -37.07
N PRO A 246 -5.36 -18.57 -37.95
CA PRO A 246 -4.15 -19.31 -37.60
C PRO A 246 -3.17 -18.51 -36.72
N GLU A 247 -3.40 -17.22 -36.51
CA GLU A 247 -2.65 -16.36 -35.59
C GLU A 247 -2.89 -16.74 -34.11
N ILE A 248 -4.00 -17.42 -33.80
CA ILE A 248 -4.44 -17.72 -32.43
C ILE A 248 -3.53 -18.76 -31.77
N TYR A 249 -2.87 -18.39 -30.67
CA TYR A 249 -2.15 -19.32 -29.79
C TYR A 249 -3.01 -19.69 -28.57
N THR A 250 -3.60 -18.71 -27.89
CA THR A 250 -4.66 -18.95 -26.90
C THR A 250 -5.94 -18.23 -27.30
N MET A 251 -7.09 -18.80 -26.95
CA MET A 251 -8.39 -18.17 -27.06
C MET A 251 -9.17 -18.28 -25.76
N GLY A 252 -10.29 -17.57 -25.67
CA GLY A 252 -11.11 -17.53 -24.46
C GLY A 252 -10.48 -16.74 -23.34
N ASN A 253 -9.94 -15.56 -23.66
CA ASN A 253 -9.42 -14.62 -22.67
C ASN A 253 -10.34 -13.38 -22.62
N ARG A 254 -10.52 -12.77 -21.45
CA ARG A 254 -11.26 -11.51 -21.29
C ARG A 254 -10.35 -10.29 -21.49
N ASN A 255 -9.42 -10.08 -20.57
CA ASN A 255 -8.46 -8.98 -20.61
C ASN A 255 -7.05 -9.47 -20.22
N PRO A 256 -6.37 -10.22 -21.10
CA PRO A 256 -5.01 -10.71 -20.86
C PRO A 256 -4.00 -9.56 -20.86
N TRP A 257 -3.45 -9.19 -19.70
CA TRP A 257 -2.80 -7.90 -19.52
C TRP A 257 -1.28 -7.89 -19.74
N ARG A 258 -0.47 -8.47 -18.83
CA ARG A 258 0.99 -8.55 -19.02
C ARG A 258 1.45 -9.98 -19.22
N LEU A 259 1.94 -10.22 -20.43
CA LEU A 259 2.51 -11.48 -20.87
C LEU A 259 3.95 -11.63 -20.36
N THR A 260 4.35 -12.86 -20.09
CA THR A 260 5.74 -13.25 -19.83
C THR A 260 5.99 -14.62 -20.42
N ILE A 261 7.15 -14.80 -21.05
CA ILE A 261 7.64 -16.11 -21.47
C ILE A 261 8.79 -16.48 -20.55
N ASP A 262 8.70 -17.67 -19.96
CA ASP A 262 9.81 -18.27 -19.24
C ASP A 262 10.96 -18.56 -20.22
N SER A 263 12.13 -17.96 -19.97
CA SER A 263 13.31 -18.07 -20.82
C SER A 263 13.88 -19.49 -20.89
N LYS A 264 13.61 -20.33 -19.88
CA LYS A 264 14.07 -21.72 -19.80
C LYS A 264 13.08 -22.69 -20.43
N THR A 265 11.80 -22.61 -20.08
CA THR A 265 10.79 -23.58 -20.56
C THR A 265 10.14 -23.15 -21.87
N GLY A 266 10.07 -21.85 -22.15
CA GLY A 266 9.32 -21.29 -23.27
C GLY A 266 7.81 -21.25 -23.04
N TRP A 267 7.33 -21.54 -21.83
CA TRP A 267 5.92 -21.43 -21.48
C TRP A 267 5.49 -19.99 -21.30
N LEU A 268 4.23 -19.71 -21.64
CA LEU A 268 3.63 -18.39 -21.56
C LEU A 268 2.82 -18.25 -20.27
N TYR A 269 2.91 -17.08 -19.64
CA TYR A 269 2.21 -16.72 -18.41
C TYR A 269 1.60 -15.32 -18.54
N TRP A 270 0.46 -15.07 -17.90
CA TRP A 270 -0.17 -13.74 -17.87
C TRP A 270 -1.10 -13.56 -16.68
N GLY A 271 -1.36 -12.30 -16.32
CA GLY A 271 -2.52 -11.92 -15.50
C GLY A 271 -3.72 -11.59 -16.40
N GLU A 272 -4.91 -11.92 -15.92
CA GLU A 272 -6.17 -11.77 -16.63
C GLU A 272 -7.26 -11.22 -15.71
N VAL A 273 -7.88 -10.11 -16.15
CA VAL A 273 -8.92 -9.43 -15.39
C VAL A 273 -10.30 -9.98 -15.77
N GLY A 274 -11.00 -10.53 -14.78
CA GLY A 274 -12.33 -11.11 -14.86
C GLY A 274 -13.46 -10.07 -14.87
N PRO A 275 -14.72 -10.52 -14.76
CA PRO A 275 -15.89 -9.64 -14.86
C PRO A 275 -16.11 -8.80 -13.58
N ASP A 276 -17.29 -8.20 -13.37
CA ASP A 276 -17.48 -7.19 -12.31
C ASP A 276 -18.31 -7.66 -11.11
N GLY A 277 -18.90 -8.85 -11.17
CA GLY A 277 -19.81 -9.39 -10.15
C GLY A 277 -19.13 -9.59 -8.80
N SER A 278 -19.82 -9.30 -7.70
CA SER A 278 -19.25 -9.38 -6.33
C SER A 278 -19.80 -10.53 -5.49
N THR A 279 -20.77 -11.29 -6.01
CA THR A 279 -21.44 -12.39 -5.31
C THR A 279 -21.82 -13.49 -6.28
N ASP A 280 -21.63 -14.75 -5.89
CA ASP A 280 -22.05 -15.89 -6.69
C ASP A 280 -23.58 -15.97 -6.77
N ASP A 281 -24.11 -16.36 -7.93
CA ASP A 281 -25.50 -16.71 -8.14
C ASP A 281 -25.58 -18.01 -8.94
N PHE A 282 -25.17 -19.12 -8.29
CA PHE A 282 -25.23 -20.45 -8.87
C PHE A 282 -26.66 -20.99 -9.09
N GLN A 283 -27.69 -20.19 -8.78
CA GLN A 283 -29.07 -20.56 -9.11
C GLN A 283 -29.47 -20.01 -10.48
N ASN A 284 -29.01 -18.80 -10.83
CA ASN A 284 -29.52 -18.10 -12.01
C ASN A 284 -28.47 -17.53 -12.96
N ARG A 285 -27.20 -17.38 -12.58
CA ARG A 285 -26.20 -16.73 -13.45
C ARG A 285 -24.87 -17.47 -13.51
N GLY A 286 -24.32 -17.83 -12.36
CA GLY A 286 -23.00 -18.46 -12.23
C GLY A 286 -22.10 -17.76 -11.21
N PRO A 287 -20.77 -17.93 -11.31
CA PRO A 287 -19.82 -17.43 -10.34
C PRO A 287 -19.72 -15.89 -10.35
N GLN A 288 -19.27 -15.33 -9.22
CA GLN A 288 -18.82 -13.94 -9.11
C GLN A 288 -17.58 -13.69 -9.98
N SER A 289 -17.04 -12.46 -9.93
CA SER A 289 -15.78 -12.15 -10.59
C SER A 289 -14.61 -12.94 -10.02
N TYR A 290 -13.78 -13.46 -10.93
CA TYR A 290 -12.48 -14.02 -10.62
C TYR A 290 -11.45 -13.43 -11.58
N ASP A 291 -10.39 -12.87 -11.00
CA ASP A 291 -9.16 -12.60 -11.71
C ASP A 291 -8.26 -13.83 -11.68
N GLU A 292 -7.46 -13.96 -12.73
CA GLU A 292 -6.69 -15.16 -13.00
C GLU A 292 -5.22 -14.84 -13.27
N PHE A 293 -4.36 -15.74 -12.85
CA PHE A 293 -3.00 -15.84 -13.35
C PHE A 293 -2.90 -17.16 -14.09
N ASN A 294 -2.67 -17.06 -15.40
CA ASN A 294 -2.79 -18.17 -16.34
C ASN A 294 -1.42 -18.62 -16.86
N GLN A 295 -1.38 -19.89 -17.30
CA GLN A 295 -0.18 -20.55 -17.82
C GLN A 295 -0.55 -21.38 -19.06
N ALA A 296 0.19 -21.17 -20.16
CA ALA A 296 0.07 -21.92 -21.39
C ALA A 296 1.38 -22.68 -21.69
N LYS A 297 1.36 -23.99 -21.38
CA LYS A 297 2.40 -24.95 -21.82
C LYS A 297 2.25 -25.35 -23.30
N LYS A 298 1.05 -25.12 -23.85
CA LYS A 298 0.63 -25.40 -25.23
C LYS A 298 -0.56 -24.48 -25.60
N PRO A 299 -0.91 -24.35 -26.89
CA PRO A 299 -2.13 -23.67 -27.32
C PRO A 299 -3.39 -24.24 -26.66
N GLY A 300 -4.41 -23.41 -26.44
CA GLY A 300 -5.67 -23.87 -25.84
C GLY A 300 -6.77 -22.81 -25.74
N PHE A 301 -7.94 -23.26 -25.29
CA PHE A 301 -9.08 -22.43 -24.91
C PHE A 301 -9.08 -22.25 -23.39
N TYR A 302 -9.08 -21.00 -22.91
CA TYR A 302 -8.99 -20.63 -21.49
C TYR A 302 -10.35 -20.18 -20.91
N GLY A 303 -11.43 -20.55 -21.59
CA GLY A 303 -12.75 -20.64 -20.99
C GLY A 303 -13.67 -19.43 -21.16
N TRP A 304 -13.15 -18.19 -21.19
CA TRP A 304 -13.99 -17.00 -21.31
C TRP A 304 -14.76 -16.97 -22.65
N PRO A 305 -16.06 -16.62 -22.69
CA PRO A 305 -16.88 -16.08 -21.60
C PRO A 305 -17.72 -17.10 -20.84
N TYR A 306 -17.49 -18.40 -21.04
CA TYR A 306 -18.32 -19.47 -20.48
C TYR A 306 -17.85 -19.94 -19.12
N PHE A 307 -16.55 -19.80 -18.84
CA PHE A 307 -15.93 -20.26 -17.60
C PHE A 307 -14.96 -19.22 -17.05
N VAL A 308 -14.77 -19.25 -15.73
CA VAL A 308 -13.73 -18.53 -14.98
C VAL A 308 -13.13 -19.46 -13.92
N ALA A 309 -12.02 -19.07 -13.30
CA ALA A 309 -11.33 -19.80 -12.26
C ALA A 309 -10.96 -21.24 -12.68
N ASP A 310 -11.26 -22.25 -11.86
CA ASP A 310 -11.04 -23.66 -12.19
C ASP A 310 -12.16 -24.27 -13.04
N ASN A 311 -12.52 -23.56 -14.12
CA ASN A 311 -13.65 -23.87 -15.00
C ASN A 311 -15.03 -23.80 -14.33
N LEU A 312 -15.22 -22.84 -13.41
CA LEU A 312 -16.55 -22.52 -12.89
C LEU A 312 -17.42 -21.97 -14.03
N ALA A 313 -18.51 -22.67 -14.33
CA ALA A 313 -19.38 -22.36 -15.46
C ALA A 313 -20.37 -21.23 -15.15
N TYR A 314 -20.62 -20.39 -16.14
CA TYR A 314 -21.87 -19.62 -16.24
C TYR A 314 -22.98 -20.51 -16.83
N ASN A 315 -24.22 -20.03 -16.76
CA ASN A 315 -25.33 -20.63 -17.49
C ASN A 315 -25.63 -19.87 -18.78
N HIS A 316 -26.36 -20.52 -19.68
CA HIS A 316 -27.06 -19.81 -20.74
C HIS A 316 -28.08 -18.86 -20.09
N TYR A 317 -28.00 -17.57 -20.41
CA TYR A 317 -28.93 -16.58 -19.89
C TYR A 317 -29.62 -15.85 -21.04
N ASN A 318 -30.94 -15.95 -21.10
CA ASN A 318 -31.72 -15.25 -22.11
C ASN A 318 -32.03 -13.83 -21.61
N PHE A 319 -31.39 -12.81 -22.19
CA PHE A 319 -31.50 -11.40 -21.77
C PHE A 319 -32.85 -10.76 -22.06
N GLU A 320 -33.62 -11.28 -23.02
CA GLU A 320 -34.96 -10.79 -23.34
C GLU A 320 -35.99 -11.24 -22.29
N THR A 321 -36.00 -12.54 -21.99
CA THR A 321 -36.95 -13.16 -21.05
C THR A 321 -36.45 -13.19 -19.61
N LYS A 322 -35.17 -12.89 -19.39
CA LYS A 322 -34.46 -12.96 -18.10
C LYS A 322 -34.46 -14.36 -17.48
N LYS A 323 -34.51 -15.40 -18.32
CA LYS A 323 -34.54 -16.79 -17.88
C LYS A 323 -33.17 -17.46 -18.04
N SER A 324 -32.83 -18.24 -17.02
CA SER A 324 -31.68 -19.13 -17.00
C SER A 324 -31.97 -20.43 -17.75
N GLY A 325 -31.01 -20.90 -18.51
CA GLY A 325 -30.98 -22.20 -19.16
C GLY A 325 -29.92 -23.11 -18.54
N GLU A 326 -29.45 -24.05 -19.35
CA GLU A 326 -28.43 -25.04 -18.96
C GLU A 326 -27.07 -24.40 -18.66
N TRP A 327 -26.24 -25.12 -17.89
CA TRP A 327 -24.85 -24.76 -17.64
C TRP A 327 -23.97 -25.09 -18.85
N PHE A 328 -22.95 -24.28 -19.12
CA PHE A 328 -21.95 -24.62 -20.14
C PHE A 328 -21.13 -25.84 -19.73
N ASP A 329 -20.83 -26.74 -20.67
CA ASP A 329 -19.99 -27.93 -20.46
C ASP A 329 -18.52 -27.60 -20.78
N ALA A 330 -17.65 -27.61 -19.77
CA ALA A 330 -16.22 -27.31 -19.92
C ALA A 330 -15.48 -28.34 -20.79
N ALA A 331 -15.97 -29.58 -20.90
CA ALA A 331 -15.37 -30.61 -21.73
C ALA A 331 -15.76 -30.48 -23.21
N HIS A 332 -16.96 -29.97 -23.49
CA HIS A 332 -17.48 -29.79 -24.85
C HIS A 332 -18.20 -28.44 -25.02
N PRO A 333 -17.50 -27.31 -24.85
CA PRO A 333 -18.15 -26.01 -24.91
C PRO A 333 -18.60 -25.69 -26.33
N LYS A 334 -19.71 -24.95 -26.43
CA LYS A 334 -20.31 -24.59 -27.72
C LYS A 334 -20.57 -23.09 -27.80
N ASN A 335 -20.12 -22.49 -28.91
CA ASN A 335 -20.45 -21.11 -29.25
C ASN A 335 -21.61 -21.08 -30.25
N THR A 336 -22.82 -20.93 -29.70
CA THR A 336 -24.07 -20.83 -30.46
C THR A 336 -24.54 -19.40 -30.70
N SER A 337 -23.72 -18.40 -30.35
CA SER A 337 -24.07 -16.99 -30.53
C SER A 337 -24.43 -16.70 -31.99
N PRO A 338 -25.46 -15.87 -32.26
CA PRO A 338 -25.76 -15.40 -33.62
C PRO A 338 -24.62 -14.55 -34.21
N ASN A 339 -23.71 -14.03 -33.38
CA ASN A 339 -22.54 -13.26 -33.80
C ASN A 339 -21.29 -14.14 -34.04
N ASN A 340 -21.38 -15.46 -33.87
CA ASN A 340 -20.25 -16.36 -34.11
C ASN A 340 -20.04 -16.62 -35.61
N THR A 341 -18.84 -16.29 -36.10
CA THR A 341 -18.41 -16.57 -37.48
C THR A 341 -17.44 -17.75 -37.57
N GLY A 342 -17.08 -18.34 -36.43
CA GLY A 342 -16.14 -19.43 -36.27
C GLY A 342 -16.79 -20.81 -36.19
N LEU A 343 -16.09 -21.73 -35.53
CA LEU A 343 -16.58 -23.06 -35.17
C LEU A 343 -17.61 -22.96 -34.06
N THR A 344 -18.59 -23.86 -34.08
CA THR A 344 -19.58 -24.00 -33.01
C THR A 344 -19.01 -24.85 -31.87
N ASP A 345 -18.49 -26.03 -32.18
CA ASP A 345 -17.84 -26.89 -31.19
C ASP A 345 -16.42 -26.38 -30.90
N LEU A 346 -16.15 -26.11 -29.63
CA LEU A 346 -14.89 -25.53 -29.17
C LEU A 346 -14.00 -26.60 -28.51
N PRO A 347 -12.67 -26.37 -28.45
CA PRO A 347 -11.79 -27.18 -27.62
C PRO A 347 -12.22 -27.16 -26.14
N PRO A 348 -11.87 -28.20 -25.34
CA PRO A 348 -12.11 -28.18 -23.89
C PRO A 348 -11.48 -26.96 -23.20
N ALA A 349 -12.16 -26.43 -22.20
CA ALA A 349 -11.68 -25.29 -21.41
C ALA A 349 -10.51 -25.69 -20.50
N THR A 350 -9.47 -24.87 -20.49
CA THR A 350 -8.28 -25.01 -19.65
C THR A 350 -8.50 -24.22 -18.37
N PRO A 351 -8.42 -24.85 -17.18
CA PRO A 351 -8.63 -24.15 -15.92
C PRO A 351 -7.48 -23.18 -15.61
N ALA A 352 -7.78 -22.12 -14.88
CA ALA A 352 -6.80 -21.14 -14.46
C ALA A 352 -5.72 -21.75 -13.54
N PHE A 353 -4.48 -21.28 -13.68
CA PHE A 353 -3.36 -21.76 -12.87
C PHE A 353 -3.47 -21.27 -11.42
N ILE A 354 -3.81 -20.00 -11.22
CA ILE A 354 -4.17 -19.38 -9.93
C ILE A 354 -5.35 -18.44 -10.17
N TYR A 355 -6.30 -18.35 -9.23
CA TYR A 355 -7.47 -17.49 -9.35
C TYR A 355 -7.90 -16.93 -7.99
N TYR A 356 -8.55 -15.77 -7.99
CA TYR A 356 -9.08 -15.12 -6.79
C TYR A 356 -10.23 -14.19 -7.13
N SER A 357 -11.13 -14.00 -6.17
CA SER A 357 -12.20 -13.01 -6.26
C SER A 357 -11.93 -11.83 -5.34
N LYS A 358 -12.89 -10.90 -5.30
CA LYS A 358 -12.91 -9.78 -4.35
C LYS A 358 -12.89 -10.22 -2.90
N GLN A 359 -13.30 -11.47 -2.63
CA GLN A 359 -13.26 -12.08 -1.31
C GLN A 359 -11.93 -12.81 -1.07
N LYS A 360 -11.59 -13.04 0.19
CA LYS A 360 -10.38 -13.78 0.52
C LYS A 360 -10.48 -15.22 0.02
N SER A 361 -9.57 -15.60 -0.87
CA SER A 361 -9.48 -16.98 -1.37
C SER A 361 -9.09 -17.97 -0.26
N THR A 362 -9.78 -19.10 -0.21
CA THR A 362 -9.44 -20.23 0.69
C THR A 362 -8.24 -21.02 0.16
N LYS A 363 -8.10 -21.11 -1.16
CA LYS A 363 -7.01 -21.82 -1.85
C LYS A 363 -5.74 -20.99 -1.95
N PHE A 364 -5.88 -19.68 -2.14
CA PHE A 364 -4.78 -18.73 -2.33
C PHE A 364 -4.89 -17.52 -1.38
N PRO A 365 -4.79 -17.74 -0.06
CA PRO A 365 -5.11 -16.71 0.95
C PRO A 365 -4.21 -15.48 0.92
N LEU A 366 -3.01 -15.58 0.32
CA LEU A 366 -2.06 -14.47 0.18
C LEU A 366 -2.43 -13.44 -0.90
N LEU A 367 -3.45 -13.75 -1.71
CA LEU A 367 -3.99 -12.79 -2.69
C LEU A 367 -4.90 -11.76 -1.99
N GLU A 368 -5.39 -12.05 -0.78
CA GLU A 368 -6.22 -11.19 0.08
C GLU A 368 -7.61 -10.89 -0.51
N SER A 369 -8.31 -9.89 0.01
CA SER A 369 -9.58 -9.36 -0.48
C SER A 369 -9.39 -7.92 -0.97
N GLY A 370 -10.19 -7.45 -1.91
CA GLY A 370 -10.10 -6.09 -2.47
C GLY A 370 -10.67 -6.03 -3.88
N GLY A 371 -10.39 -4.98 -4.64
CA GLY A 371 -10.63 -5.00 -6.09
C GLY A 371 -9.77 -6.06 -6.79
N ASP A 372 -10.28 -6.59 -7.89
CA ASP A 372 -9.59 -7.60 -8.70
C ASP A 372 -8.99 -6.90 -9.93
N SER A 373 -7.66 -6.90 -10.05
CA SER A 373 -6.95 -6.39 -11.24
C SER A 373 -5.58 -7.06 -11.42
N ALA A 374 -5.59 -8.34 -11.80
CA ALA A 374 -4.40 -9.16 -12.07
C ALA A 374 -3.62 -8.61 -13.27
N VAL A 375 -2.31 -8.41 -13.05
CA VAL A 375 -1.42 -7.83 -14.06
C VAL A 375 -0.51 -8.90 -14.66
N GLY A 376 0.18 -9.66 -13.82
CA GLY A 376 1.27 -10.56 -14.20
C GLY A 376 2.64 -9.95 -13.88
N GLY A 377 3.70 -10.53 -14.42
CA GLY A 377 5.07 -10.06 -14.19
C GLY A 377 6.12 -11.12 -14.56
N PRO A 378 7.41 -10.86 -14.30
CA PRO A 378 8.51 -11.65 -14.85
C PRO A 378 8.79 -12.92 -14.04
N ILE A 379 9.36 -13.93 -14.70
CA ILE A 379 9.98 -15.09 -14.04
C ILE A 379 11.48 -14.80 -13.92
N PHE A 380 12.07 -15.06 -12.76
CA PHE A 380 13.49 -14.81 -12.54
C PHE A 380 14.35 -16.03 -12.83
N HIS A 381 15.34 -15.87 -13.72
CA HIS A 381 16.43 -16.81 -13.92
C HIS A 381 17.76 -16.09 -13.82
N ALA A 382 18.64 -16.55 -12.92
CA ALA A 382 19.93 -15.93 -12.66
C ALA A 382 20.82 -15.90 -13.91
N ASP A 383 20.74 -16.94 -14.75
CA ASP A 383 21.52 -17.03 -15.99
C ASP A 383 21.21 -15.90 -16.98
N ASP A 384 19.97 -15.37 -16.96
CA ASP A 384 19.55 -14.26 -17.82
C ASP A 384 20.25 -12.94 -17.44
N PHE A 385 20.85 -12.89 -16.25
CA PHE A 385 21.52 -11.73 -15.67
C PHE A 385 23.00 -12.02 -15.36
N THR A 386 23.63 -12.90 -16.15
CA THR A 386 25.06 -13.19 -16.02
C THR A 386 25.90 -11.92 -16.15
N GLY A 387 26.69 -11.58 -15.13
CA GLY A 387 27.52 -10.37 -15.10
C GLY A 387 26.78 -9.09 -14.72
N ALA A 388 25.50 -9.18 -14.35
CA ALA A 388 24.77 -8.05 -13.80
C ALA A 388 25.43 -7.54 -12.49
N PRO A 389 25.43 -6.23 -12.23
CA PRO A 389 26.00 -5.64 -11.01
C PRO A 389 25.21 -5.98 -9.74
N ARG A 390 23.88 -6.19 -9.84
CA ARG A 390 22.98 -6.47 -8.70
C ARG A 390 21.92 -7.51 -9.08
N PRO A 391 22.31 -8.72 -9.50
CA PRO A 391 21.34 -9.77 -9.77
C PRO A 391 20.54 -10.07 -8.50
N PHE A 392 19.25 -10.32 -8.66
CA PHE A 392 18.45 -10.86 -7.55
C PHE A 392 19.05 -12.19 -7.06
N PRO A 393 18.87 -12.51 -5.77
CA PRO A 393 19.48 -13.68 -5.16
C PRO A 393 18.87 -14.98 -5.71
N SER A 394 19.69 -16.04 -5.78
CA SER A 394 19.30 -17.36 -6.33
C SER A 394 18.09 -17.98 -5.65
N TYR A 395 17.70 -17.53 -4.45
CA TYR A 395 16.44 -17.92 -3.80
C TYR A 395 15.20 -17.73 -4.71
N TYR A 396 15.25 -16.75 -5.62
CA TYR A 396 14.15 -16.47 -6.56
C TYR A 396 14.26 -17.22 -7.89
N GLU A 397 15.27 -18.07 -8.08
CA GLU A 397 15.45 -18.86 -9.31
C GLU A 397 14.18 -19.66 -9.66
N GLY A 398 13.70 -19.50 -10.90
CA GLY A 398 12.51 -20.16 -11.43
C GLY A 398 11.18 -19.68 -10.86
N LYS A 399 11.18 -18.64 -10.01
CA LYS A 399 9.95 -18.13 -9.40
C LYS A 399 9.31 -17.02 -10.22
N TRP A 400 7.99 -17.00 -10.23
CA TRP A 400 7.18 -16.03 -10.97
C TRP A 400 6.72 -14.88 -10.08
N PHE A 401 7.10 -13.65 -10.43
CA PHE A 401 6.66 -12.44 -9.75
C PHE A 401 5.33 -11.97 -10.36
N ILE A 402 4.28 -11.93 -9.54
CA ILE A 402 2.95 -11.46 -9.92
C ILE A 402 2.57 -10.25 -9.09
N THR A 403 1.75 -9.36 -9.67
CA THR A 403 1.21 -8.19 -8.99
C THR A 403 -0.26 -7.99 -9.33
N ASP A 404 -0.94 -7.22 -8.49
CA ASP A 404 -2.30 -6.73 -8.70
C ASP A 404 -2.29 -5.19 -8.65
N TRP A 405 -3.01 -4.57 -9.59
CA TRP A 405 -3.03 -3.11 -9.74
C TRP A 405 -3.73 -2.41 -8.56
N VAL A 406 -4.87 -2.92 -8.10
CA VAL A 406 -5.66 -2.31 -7.00
C VAL A 406 -4.99 -2.55 -5.65
N ARG A 407 -4.56 -3.79 -5.42
CA ARG A 407 -4.07 -4.27 -4.12
C ARG A 407 -2.60 -3.90 -3.90
N GLY A 408 -1.84 -3.69 -4.97
CA GLY A 408 -0.49 -3.09 -4.92
C GLY A 408 0.56 -3.95 -4.23
N TRP A 409 0.36 -5.26 -4.14
CA TRP A 409 1.34 -6.22 -3.62
C TRP A 409 2.16 -6.83 -4.75
N ILE A 410 3.35 -7.35 -4.43
CA ILE A 410 4.05 -8.32 -5.27
C ILE A 410 4.08 -9.67 -4.54
N ASN A 411 3.55 -10.72 -5.17
CA ASN A 411 3.68 -12.10 -4.68
C ASN A 411 4.64 -12.86 -5.58
N VAL A 412 5.39 -13.79 -4.99
CA VAL A 412 6.32 -14.66 -5.70
C VAL A 412 5.80 -16.08 -5.66
N VAL A 413 5.48 -16.63 -6.83
CA VAL A 413 4.96 -17.99 -6.99
C VAL A 413 6.12 -18.95 -7.23
N SER A 414 6.18 -19.99 -6.41
CA SER A 414 7.09 -21.12 -6.60
C SER A 414 6.42 -22.14 -7.51
N ILE A 415 7.12 -22.53 -8.57
CA ILE A 415 6.65 -23.45 -9.60
C ILE A 415 7.65 -24.61 -9.68
N ASP A 416 7.17 -25.85 -9.73
CA ASP A 416 8.06 -27.01 -9.90
C ASP A 416 8.53 -27.16 -11.36
N LYS A 417 9.46 -28.10 -11.58
CA LYS A 417 10.02 -28.39 -12.92
C LYS A 417 8.98 -28.83 -13.95
N ASP A 418 7.84 -29.35 -13.50
CA ASP A 418 6.76 -29.83 -14.36
C ASP A 418 5.72 -28.72 -14.59
N GLY A 419 5.93 -27.54 -14.00
CA GLY A 419 5.10 -26.35 -14.15
C GLY A 419 3.90 -26.33 -13.23
N ASN A 420 3.91 -27.05 -12.11
CA ASN A 420 2.82 -27.06 -11.14
C ASN A 420 3.04 -26.01 -10.05
N TYR A 421 1.94 -25.49 -9.51
CA TYR A 421 1.97 -24.59 -8.36
C TYR A 421 2.48 -25.32 -7.12
N VAL A 422 3.52 -24.77 -6.48
CA VAL A 422 4.07 -25.29 -5.21
C VAL A 422 3.64 -24.43 -4.03
N GLY A 423 3.67 -23.11 -4.20
CA GLY A 423 3.36 -22.17 -3.13
C GLY A 423 3.55 -20.73 -3.58
N MET A 424 3.21 -19.77 -2.72
CA MET A 424 3.50 -18.36 -2.95
C MET A 424 3.92 -17.67 -1.66
N GLU A 425 4.66 -16.59 -1.79
CA GLU A 425 5.11 -15.74 -0.68
C GLU A 425 5.01 -14.26 -1.03
N ARG A 426 4.80 -13.39 -0.04
CA ARG A 426 4.81 -11.94 -0.25
C ARG A 426 6.26 -11.46 -0.42
N PHE A 427 6.52 -10.76 -1.53
CA PHE A 427 7.76 -10.01 -1.74
C PHE A 427 7.61 -8.65 -1.08
N LEU A 428 8.47 -8.34 -0.09
CA LEU A 428 8.47 -7.08 0.64
C LEU A 428 7.07 -6.72 1.22
N PRO A 429 6.61 -7.39 2.29
CA PRO A 429 5.24 -7.24 2.81
C PRO A 429 4.87 -5.82 3.27
N ASP A 430 5.85 -5.03 3.71
CA ASP A 430 5.65 -3.62 4.11
C ASP A 430 5.72 -2.64 2.93
N PHE A 431 5.95 -3.14 1.72
CA PHE A 431 6.11 -2.35 0.50
C PHE A 431 4.85 -2.45 -0.36
N LYS A 432 4.17 -1.31 -0.57
CA LYS A 432 2.95 -1.22 -1.37
C LYS A 432 3.17 -0.35 -2.59
N LEU A 433 2.88 -0.92 -3.76
CA LEU A 433 2.88 -0.25 -5.05
C LEU A 433 1.55 0.49 -5.28
N ARG A 434 1.56 1.44 -6.20
CA ARG A 434 0.43 2.29 -6.58
C ARG A 434 0.06 2.05 -8.04
N GLY A 435 -0.90 1.17 -8.26
CA GLY A 435 -1.30 0.81 -9.61
C GLY A 435 -0.15 0.24 -10.47
N PRO A 436 0.63 -0.74 -9.98
CA PRO A 436 1.67 -1.35 -10.81
C PRO A 436 1.03 -2.00 -12.04
N ILE A 437 1.52 -1.68 -13.23
CA ILE A 437 0.89 -2.07 -14.50
C ILE A 437 1.83 -2.83 -15.44
N ASP A 438 3.13 -2.83 -15.15
CA ASP A 438 4.15 -3.64 -15.85
C ASP A 438 5.37 -3.84 -14.93
N MET A 439 6.03 -5.00 -15.03
CA MET A 439 7.21 -5.35 -14.23
C MET A 439 8.21 -6.14 -15.06
N LYS A 440 9.50 -5.78 -15.00
CA LYS A 440 10.56 -6.43 -15.78
C LYS A 440 11.90 -6.38 -15.05
N PHE A 441 12.70 -7.43 -15.16
CA PHE A 441 14.10 -7.35 -14.75
C PHE A 441 14.94 -6.62 -15.81
N GLY A 442 15.82 -5.74 -15.36
CA GLY A 442 16.72 -4.96 -16.21
C GLY A 442 18.12 -5.56 -16.34
N PRO A 443 18.97 -5.01 -17.23
CA PRO A 443 20.35 -5.47 -17.42
C PRO A 443 21.23 -5.32 -16.18
N SER A 444 20.81 -4.49 -15.22
CA SER A 444 21.49 -4.35 -13.93
C SER A 444 21.19 -5.50 -12.96
N GLY A 445 20.23 -6.37 -13.29
CA GLY A 445 19.71 -7.42 -12.40
C GLY A 445 18.60 -6.94 -11.45
N ASP A 446 18.26 -5.65 -11.49
CA ASP A 446 17.21 -5.07 -10.66
C ASP A 446 15.81 -5.29 -11.27
N LEU A 447 14.78 -5.31 -10.42
CA LEU A 447 13.37 -5.36 -10.85
C LEU A 447 12.85 -3.94 -11.08
N TYR A 448 12.44 -3.62 -12.30
CA TYR A 448 11.79 -2.36 -12.66
C TYR A 448 10.27 -2.53 -12.61
N VAL A 449 9.57 -1.51 -12.14
CA VAL A 449 8.11 -1.48 -12.05
C VAL A 449 7.60 -0.15 -12.60
N LEU A 450 6.56 -0.23 -13.42
CA LEU A 450 5.82 0.91 -13.94
C LEU A 450 4.53 1.06 -13.14
N GLU A 451 4.38 2.17 -12.42
CA GLU A 451 3.24 2.49 -11.57
C GLU A 451 2.34 3.50 -12.30
N TYR A 452 1.12 3.08 -12.66
CA TYR A 452 0.09 3.92 -13.31
C TYR A 452 -0.46 5.00 -12.35
N GLY A 453 -0.38 4.76 -11.04
CA GLY A 453 -1.02 5.60 -10.03
C GLY A 453 -2.49 5.24 -9.80
N ASN A 454 -3.17 6.09 -9.03
CA ASN A 454 -4.48 5.86 -8.46
C ASN A 454 -5.60 6.50 -9.31
N GLY A 455 -6.34 5.63 -10.01
CA GLY A 455 -7.50 5.99 -10.81
C GLY A 455 -7.16 6.14 -12.30
N TYR A 456 -8.14 5.83 -13.13
CA TYR A 456 -8.01 5.70 -14.58
C TYR A 456 -8.09 7.04 -15.34
N PHE A 457 -7.46 7.10 -16.51
CA PHE A 457 -7.68 8.10 -17.56
C PHE A 457 -7.41 9.56 -17.15
N LYS A 458 -6.38 9.76 -16.32
CA LYS A 458 -5.98 11.10 -15.86
C LYS A 458 -4.50 11.17 -15.52
N ASP A 459 -4.02 12.40 -15.37
CA ASP A 459 -2.67 12.69 -14.87
C ASP A 459 -2.59 12.39 -13.36
N ASN A 460 -1.94 11.26 -13.03
CA ASN A 460 -1.74 10.79 -11.68
C ASN A 460 -0.41 11.33 -11.13
N PRO A 461 -0.41 12.23 -10.14
CA PRO A 461 0.84 12.81 -9.62
C PRO A 461 1.74 11.78 -8.91
N GLU A 462 1.16 10.66 -8.46
CA GLU A 462 1.86 9.53 -7.85
C GLU A 462 2.23 8.40 -8.82
N ALA A 463 2.00 8.56 -10.13
CA ALA A 463 2.50 7.62 -11.13
C ALA A 463 4.03 7.71 -11.21
N GLU A 464 4.70 6.56 -11.21
CA GLU A 464 6.16 6.47 -11.08
C GLU A 464 6.75 5.38 -11.98
N LEU A 465 7.96 5.63 -12.47
CA LEU A 465 8.86 4.58 -12.93
C LEU A 465 9.83 4.31 -11.78
N ILE A 466 9.89 3.07 -11.31
CA ILE A 466 10.72 2.70 -10.16
C ILE A 466 11.62 1.51 -10.48
N ARG A 467 12.64 1.36 -9.66
CA ARG A 467 13.55 0.21 -9.65
C ARG A 467 13.73 -0.29 -8.23
N ILE A 468 13.67 -1.60 -8.05
CA ILE A 468 13.92 -2.30 -6.79
C ILE A 468 15.30 -2.94 -6.90
N GLU A 469 16.25 -2.39 -6.14
CA GLU A 469 17.65 -2.84 -6.15
C GLU A 469 17.89 -3.85 -5.04
N TYR A 470 18.67 -4.90 -5.31
CA TYR A 470 19.13 -5.84 -4.30
C TYR A 470 20.57 -5.54 -3.85
N ASN A 471 20.77 -5.41 -2.54
CA ASN A 471 22.09 -5.36 -1.92
C ASN A 471 22.47 -6.72 -1.29
N GLY A 472 23.18 -7.54 -2.07
CA GLY A 472 23.82 -8.78 -1.59
C GLY A 472 25.14 -8.54 -0.83
N GLY A 473 25.66 -7.31 -0.85
CA GLY A 473 26.91 -6.93 -0.19
C GLY A 473 26.73 -6.42 1.24
N ASN A 474 27.71 -5.63 1.67
CA ASN A 474 27.72 -4.97 2.98
C ASN A 474 26.64 -3.87 3.06
N ARG A 475 25.88 -3.84 4.15
CA ARG A 475 24.86 -2.81 4.41
C ARG A 475 25.48 -1.65 5.17
N LYS A 476 24.86 -0.47 5.05
CA LYS A 476 25.30 0.71 5.80
C LYS A 476 24.65 0.69 7.20
N PRO A 477 25.34 1.20 8.24
CA PRO A 477 24.75 1.35 9.56
C PRO A 477 23.47 2.22 9.54
N GLN A 478 22.48 1.84 10.33
CA GLN A 478 21.28 2.63 10.61
C GLN A 478 21.56 3.56 11.79
N VAL A 479 21.92 4.81 11.49
CA VAL A 479 22.42 5.75 12.51
C VAL A 479 21.27 6.43 13.24
N GLN A 480 21.28 6.33 14.56
CA GLN A 480 20.47 7.14 15.45
C GLN A 480 21.35 8.13 16.21
N ALA A 481 20.88 9.37 16.30
CA ALA A 481 21.57 10.46 16.96
C ALA A 481 20.54 11.19 17.82
N ALA A 482 20.86 11.39 19.10
CA ALA A 482 20.02 12.09 20.06
C ALA A 482 20.85 13.00 20.95
N VAL A 483 20.18 13.94 21.62
CA VAL A 483 20.76 14.81 22.64
C VAL A 483 19.76 14.94 23.80
N ASP A 484 20.25 14.97 25.03
CA ASP A 484 19.42 15.13 26.24
C ASP A 484 18.78 16.52 26.35
N LYS A 485 19.42 17.55 25.78
CA LYS A 485 18.92 18.94 25.71
C LYS A 485 19.16 19.55 24.35
N THR A 486 18.10 20.03 23.71
CA THR A 486 18.15 20.70 22.39
C THR A 486 18.34 22.21 22.51
N ALA A 487 18.17 22.79 23.69
CA ALA A 487 18.42 24.20 23.97
C ALA A 487 18.75 24.42 25.45
N GLY A 488 19.29 25.59 25.79
CA GLY A 488 19.60 25.97 27.16
C GLY A 488 20.51 27.19 27.24
N GLY A 489 20.51 27.86 28.40
CA GLY A 489 21.41 28.96 28.70
C GLY A 489 22.86 28.49 28.84
N VAL A 490 23.81 29.35 28.47
CA VAL A 490 25.24 29.05 28.63
C VAL A 490 25.73 29.30 30.07
N PRO A 491 26.61 28.45 30.64
CA PRO A 491 27.17 27.23 30.04
C PRO A 491 26.17 26.07 29.98
N LEU A 492 25.98 25.49 28.79
CA LEU A 492 25.05 24.39 28.55
C LEU A 492 25.81 23.07 28.41
N LYS A 493 25.67 22.18 29.38
CA LYS A 493 26.18 20.80 29.29
C LYS A 493 25.11 19.90 28.67
N VAL A 494 25.49 19.17 27.62
CA VAL A 494 24.65 18.18 26.94
C VAL A 494 25.34 16.81 26.88
N SER A 495 24.53 15.77 26.71
CA SER A 495 24.92 14.39 26.49
C SER A 495 24.42 13.97 25.11
N LEU A 496 25.36 13.70 24.20
CA LEU A 496 25.05 13.16 22.88
C LEU A 496 24.92 11.64 23.00
N SER A 497 23.98 11.07 22.25
CA SER A 497 23.70 9.63 22.28
C SER A 497 23.59 9.05 20.88
N SER A 498 24.16 7.86 20.71
CA SER A 498 24.03 7.01 19.53
C SER A 498 23.08 5.82 19.77
N ALA A 499 22.41 5.77 20.93
CA ALA A 499 21.51 4.68 21.29
C ALA A 499 20.45 4.42 20.20
N GLY A 500 20.23 3.15 19.87
CA GLY A 500 19.37 2.72 18.77
C GLY A 500 20.08 2.65 17.40
N THR A 501 21.35 3.08 17.31
CA THR A 501 22.18 2.79 16.14
C THR A 501 22.41 1.29 16.04
N THR A 502 22.15 0.72 14.87
CA THR A 502 22.34 -0.70 14.59
C THR A 502 23.00 -0.90 13.24
N ASP A 503 23.62 -2.06 13.06
CA ASP A 503 23.95 -2.59 11.75
C ASP A 503 23.17 -3.89 11.54
N ALA A 504 22.72 -4.10 10.32
CA ALA A 504 21.97 -5.31 9.99
C ALA A 504 22.90 -6.49 9.72
N ASP A 505 24.18 -6.26 9.39
CA ASP A 505 25.18 -7.31 9.20
C ASP A 505 25.70 -7.82 10.56
N VAL A 506 25.31 -9.05 10.90
CA VAL A 506 25.63 -9.68 12.19
C VAL A 506 27.14 -9.79 12.38
N GLY A 507 27.64 -9.28 13.51
CA GLY A 507 29.05 -9.33 13.89
C GLY A 507 29.86 -8.07 13.55
N ASP A 508 29.27 -7.10 12.86
CA ASP A 508 29.97 -5.85 12.56
C ASP A 508 30.23 -5.01 13.82
N LYS A 509 31.50 -4.63 13.99
CA LYS A 509 31.92 -3.67 15.02
C LYS A 509 31.78 -2.26 14.48
N LEU A 510 30.98 -1.44 15.15
CA LEU A 510 30.74 -0.06 14.76
C LEU A 510 31.74 0.91 15.39
N THR A 511 32.18 1.89 14.60
CA THR A 511 33.00 3.02 15.07
C THR A 511 32.23 4.33 14.91
N TYR A 512 32.39 5.24 15.88
CA TYR A 512 31.56 6.43 16.04
C TYR A 512 32.40 7.70 16.00
N SER A 513 31.94 8.71 15.27
CA SER A 513 32.60 10.03 15.20
C SER A 513 31.55 11.15 15.17
N TRP A 514 31.60 12.03 16.16
CA TRP A 514 30.81 13.25 16.20
C TRP A 514 31.62 14.44 15.68
N LYS A 515 31.15 15.10 14.61
CA LYS A 515 31.67 16.40 14.15
C LYS A 515 30.68 17.49 14.54
N ILE A 516 31.13 18.45 15.33
CA ILE A 516 30.32 19.54 15.86
C ILE A 516 30.75 20.84 15.21
N THR A 517 29.78 21.61 14.70
CA THR A 517 29.97 22.98 14.18
C THR A 517 29.17 23.98 15.01
N ARG A 518 29.67 25.20 15.19
CA ARG A 518 28.96 26.35 15.78
C ARG A 518 28.69 27.39 14.69
N ASN A 519 27.43 27.71 14.43
CA ASN A 519 27.00 28.65 13.38
C ASN A 519 27.66 28.32 12.02
N GLY A 520 27.77 27.02 11.70
CA GLY A 520 28.41 26.52 10.47
C GLY A 520 29.94 26.38 10.53
N ALA A 521 30.64 27.02 11.47
CA ALA A 521 32.09 26.91 11.63
C ALA A 521 32.48 25.65 12.43
N PRO A 522 33.58 24.94 12.09
CA PRO A 522 34.06 23.80 12.87
C PRO A 522 34.29 24.15 14.35
N PHE A 523 33.80 23.30 15.26
CA PHE A 523 33.95 23.49 16.70
C PHE A 523 34.75 22.36 17.35
N LYS A 524 34.33 21.09 17.18
CA LYS A 524 35.00 19.94 17.82
C LYS A 524 34.72 18.64 17.07
N THR A 525 35.66 17.70 17.09
CA THR A 525 35.44 16.32 16.65
C THR A 525 35.70 15.35 17.81
N ILE A 526 34.85 14.34 17.99
CA ILE A 526 34.92 13.40 19.13
C ILE A 526 34.65 11.97 18.65
N ALA A 527 35.58 11.05 18.90
CA ALA A 527 35.47 9.64 18.51
C ALA A 527 34.93 8.77 19.66
N GLN A 528 33.68 9.01 20.07
CA GLN A 528 33.00 8.26 21.13
C GLN A 528 31.53 8.05 20.75
N ALA A 529 30.92 6.96 21.21
CA ALA A 529 29.51 6.67 20.94
C ALA A 529 28.58 7.70 21.61
N ASN A 530 28.81 7.97 22.90
CA ASN A 530 27.93 8.81 23.73
C ASN A 530 28.72 9.89 24.52
N PRO A 531 29.30 10.91 23.86
CA PRO A 531 30.09 11.92 24.53
C PRO A 531 29.24 12.98 25.25
N SER A 532 29.79 13.57 26.32
CA SER A 532 29.25 14.80 26.92
C SER A 532 30.03 16.02 26.46
N VAL A 533 29.33 17.11 26.16
CA VAL A 533 29.91 18.36 25.62
C VAL A 533 29.31 19.55 26.35
N THR A 534 30.15 20.55 26.68
CA THR A 534 29.71 21.80 27.28
C THR A 534 29.88 22.95 26.29
N PHE A 535 28.80 23.68 26.02
CA PHE A 535 28.77 24.88 25.19
C PHE A 535 28.80 26.13 26.08
N ILE A 536 29.89 26.88 26.03
CA ILE A 536 30.10 28.06 26.89
C ILE A 536 29.71 29.38 26.21
N ALA A 537 29.46 29.36 24.90
CA ALA A 537 29.21 30.56 24.11
C ALA A 537 27.91 30.43 23.30
N PRO A 538 27.08 31.49 23.19
CA PRO A 538 25.81 31.42 22.48
C PRO A 538 25.97 31.02 21.01
N GLY A 539 25.05 30.24 20.47
CA GLY A 539 25.05 29.85 19.06
C GLY A 539 24.29 28.55 18.80
N THR A 540 24.10 28.27 17.52
CA THR A 540 23.53 27.02 17.04
C THR A 540 24.65 26.01 16.79
N TYR A 541 24.63 24.92 17.55
CA TYR A 541 25.59 23.83 17.44
C TYR A 541 24.95 22.66 16.70
N LYS A 542 25.53 22.24 15.59
CA LYS A 542 25.11 21.04 14.86
C LYS A 542 26.12 19.94 15.11
N ALA A 543 25.68 18.83 15.71
CA ALA A 543 26.49 17.64 15.96
C ALA A 543 26.11 16.55 14.96
N LEU A 544 27.00 16.24 14.02
CA LEU A 544 26.85 15.18 13.03
C LEU A 544 27.54 13.91 13.56
N LEU A 545 26.76 12.87 13.86
CA LEU A 545 27.26 11.54 14.12
C LEU A 545 27.49 10.82 12.80
N THR A 546 28.71 10.34 12.58
CA THR A 546 29.06 9.38 11.53
C THR A 546 29.38 8.04 12.17
N VAL A 547 28.76 6.98 11.66
CA VAL A 547 29.02 5.61 12.10
C VAL A 547 29.58 4.82 10.92
N THR A 548 30.63 4.05 11.17
CA THR A 548 31.31 3.21 10.18
C THR A 548 31.32 1.76 10.66
N ASP A 549 30.94 0.82 9.80
CA ASP A 549 31.06 -0.62 10.08
C ASP A 549 32.47 -1.17 9.85
N SER A 550 32.65 -2.48 10.06
CA SER A 550 33.94 -3.15 9.95
C SER A 550 34.48 -3.25 8.51
N LYS A 551 33.59 -3.19 7.51
CA LYS A 551 33.91 -3.27 6.08
C LYS A 551 34.00 -1.89 5.42
N GLY A 552 33.87 -0.83 6.21
CA GLY A 552 34.09 0.56 5.83
C GLY A 552 32.85 1.29 5.31
N ALA A 553 31.65 0.69 5.30
CA ALA A 553 30.46 1.44 4.92
C ALA A 553 30.06 2.40 6.05
N LYS A 554 29.56 3.57 5.65
CA LYS A 554 29.30 4.70 6.55
C LYS A 554 27.93 5.28 6.32
N ASN A 555 27.34 5.75 7.40
CA ASN A 555 26.14 6.58 7.37
C ASN A 555 26.22 7.65 8.45
N SER A 556 25.36 8.67 8.41
CA SER A 556 25.43 9.79 9.36
C SER A 556 24.06 10.39 9.66
N LYS A 557 23.92 10.93 10.87
CA LYS A 557 22.72 11.65 11.32
C LYS A 557 23.12 12.80 12.22
N SER A 558 22.43 13.93 12.16
CA SER A 558 22.76 15.11 12.97
C SER A 558 21.67 15.47 13.96
N VAL A 559 22.09 16.05 15.08
CA VAL A 559 21.23 16.77 16.04
C VAL A 559 21.68 18.21 16.14
N GLU A 560 20.75 19.10 16.50
CA GLU A 560 21.02 20.52 16.70
C GLU A 560 20.78 20.91 18.16
N VAL A 561 21.66 21.76 18.70
CA VAL A 561 21.58 22.33 20.04
C VAL A 561 21.71 23.84 19.97
N LYS A 562 20.74 24.57 20.54
CA LYS A 562 20.75 26.03 20.62
C LYS A 562 21.22 26.47 22.01
N ALA A 563 22.48 26.87 22.12
CA ALA A 563 23.01 27.36 23.39
C ALA A 563 22.85 28.88 23.48
N GLY A 564 22.36 29.42 24.60
CA GLY A 564 22.30 30.86 24.87
C GLY A 564 20.97 31.37 25.41
N ASN A 565 19.89 30.62 25.24
CA ASN A 565 18.55 30.93 25.75
C ASN A 565 17.96 29.69 26.43
N GLU A 566 17.49 29.82 27.68
CA GLU A 566 16.92 28.70 28.44
C GLU A 566 15.45 28.49 28.07
N PRO A 567 14.98 27.28 27.71
CA PRO A 567 13.56 27.06 27.47
C PRO A 567 12.71 27.36 28.72
N PRO A 568 11.54 28.00 28.57
CA PRO A 568 10.68 28.29 29.70
C PRO A 568 10.11 27.02 30.31
N VAL A 569 10.03 26.98 31.64
CA VAL A 569 9.36 25.91 32.39
C VAL A 569 7.91 26.29 32.61
N VAL A 570 7.01 25.59 31.93
CA VAL A 570 5.56 25.74 32.08
C VAL A 570 5.02 24.63 32.97
N LYS A 571 4.17 24.97 33.94
CA LYS A 571 3.39 24.00 34.69
C LYS A 571 1.90 24.30 34.66
N PHE A 572 1.09 23.26 34.48
CA PHE A 572 -0.37 23.29 34.63
C PHE A 572 -0.73 22.52 35.90
N ASN A 573 -1.20 23.23 36.92
CA ASN A 573 -1.55 22.65 38.22
C ASN A 573 -3.06 22.64 38.39
N ILE A 574 -3.64 21.46 38.66
CA ILE A 574 -5.01 21.34 39.13
C ILE A 574 -4.99 21.58 40.64
N THR A 575 -5.63 22.65 41.10
CA THR A 575 -5.61 23.09 42.50
C THR A 575 -6.80 22.59 43.30
N ALA A 576 -7.89 22.22 42.62
CA ALA A 576 -9.04 21.53 43.21
C ALA A 576 -9.74 20.66 42.15
N GLY A 577 -10.16 19.46 42.54
CA GLY A 577 -10.68 18.43 41.62
C GLY A 577 -9.69 17.27 41.46
N ASN A 578 -9.98 16.37 40.51
CA ASN A 578 -9.13 15.22 40.21
C ASN A 578 -8.22 15.50 39.00
N SER A 579 -6.96 15.10 39.09
CA SER A 579 -5.95 15.34 38.05
C SER A 579 -5.67 14.15 37.11
N SER A 580 -6.34 13.02 37.32
CA SER A 580 -6.25 11.82 36.48
C SER A 580 -7.54 11.54 35.71
N PHE A 581 -8.68 11.94 36.27
CA PHE A 581 -10.02 11.65 35.75
C PHE A 581 -10.87 12.92 35.61
N PHE A 582 -11.73 12.93 34.61
CA PHE A 582 -12.84 13.88 34.55
C PHE A 582 -14.17 13.19 34.93
N PHE A 583 -15.08 14.00 35.45
CA PHE A 583 -16.43 13.59 35.82
C PHE A 583 -17.40 14.52 35.10
N PRO A 584 -18.25 14.02 34.18
CA PRO A 584 -19.09 14.86 33.33
C PRO A 584 -19.85 15.93 34.11
N GLY A 585 -19.70 17.19 33.69
CA GLY A 585 -20.36 18.34 34.30
C GLY A 585 -19.74 18.80 35.64
N LYS A 586 -18.70 18.14 36.15
CA LYS A 586 -17.95 18.63 37.31
C LYS A 586 -16.94 19.70 36.93
N THR A 587 -16.73 20.60 37.86
CA THR A 587 -15.82 21.73 37.72
C THR A 587 -14.52 21.45 38.48
N LEU A 588 -13.38 21.65 37.81
CA LEU A 588 -12.06 21.66 38.42
C LEU A 588 -11.53 23.10 38.49
N SER A 589 -10.62 23.36 39.43
CA SER A 589 -9.86 24.62 39.51
C SER A 589 -8.41 24.37 39.12
N TYR A 590 -7.80 25.33 38.41
CA TYR A 590 -6.43 25.22 37.95
C TYR A 590 -5.68 26.55 38.03
N ASN A 591 -4.35 26.44 38.06
CA ASN A 591 -3.40 27.53 37.93
C ASN A 591 -2.22 27.09 37.04
N VAL A 592 -1.82 27.98 36.14
CA VAL A 592 -0.63 27.82 35.31
C VAL A 592 0.50 28.68 35.87
N SER A 593 1.67 28.07 36.04
CA SER A 593 2.92 28.79 36.37
C SER A 593 3.87 28.74 35.19
N VAL A 594 4.44 29.88 34.81
CA VAL A 594 5.51 29.96 33.82
C VAL A 594 6.70 30.63 34.48
N VAL A 595 7.86 29.97 34.41
CA VAL A 595 9.14 30.48 34.87
C VAL A 595 10.13 30.37 33.73
N ASP A 596 10.73 31.50 33.39
CA ASP A 596 11.76 31.64 32.38
C ASP A 596 12.95 32.39 32.99
N LYS A 597 14.17 31.97 32.67
CA LYS A 597 15.35 32.56 33.30
C LYS A 597 15.63 33.97 32.78
N GLU A 598 15.29 34.25 31.53
CA GLU A 598 15.56 35.52 30.86
C GLU A 598 14.37 36.49 30.92
N ASP A 599 13.16 36.00 30.66
CA ASP A 599 11.92 36.77 30.64
C ASP A 599 11.30 36.98 32.04
N GLY A 600 11.64 36.16 33.03
CA GLY A 600 11.08 36.20 34.38
C GLY A 600 9.93 35.20 34.56
N SER A 601 8.86 35.57 35.26
CA SER A 601 7.76 34.63 35.55
C SER A 601 6.40 35.30 35.54
N LEU A 602 5.34 34.50 35.57
CA LEU A 602 4.00 35.00 35.87
C LEU A 602 3.95 35.62 37.28
N ALA A 603 4.64 35.01 38.26
CA ALA A 603 4.63 35.43 39.66
C ALA A 603 5.25 36.82 39.89
N ASN A 604 6.35 37.12 39.20
CA ASN A 604 7.01 38.44 39.26
C ASN A 604 6.46 39.43 38.22
N LYS A 605 5.37 39.09 37.52
CA LYS A 605 4.66 39.91 36.53
C LYS A 605 5.49 40.34 35.32
N ARG A 606 6.68 39.75 35.09
CA ARG A 606 7.48 40.05 33.90
C ARG A 606 7.00 39.28 32.66
N ILE A 607 6.31 38.16 32.86
CA ILE A 607 5.52 37.48 31.84
C ILE A 607 4.05 37.88 32.04
N ALA A 608 3.44 38.45 31.00
CA ALA A 608 2.02 38.83 31.05
C ALA A 608 1.13 37.59 30.85
N PRO A 609 0.05 37.41 31.64
CA PRO A 609 -0.89 36.28 31.49
C PRO A 609 -1.40 36.05 30.07
N ALA A 610 -1.67 37.13 29.33
CA ALA A 610 -2.15 37.07 27.94
C ALA A 610 -1.14 36.48 26.93
N LYS A 611 0.11 36.26 27.34
CA LYS A 611 1.15 35.62 26.50
C LYS A 611 1.24 34.11 26.72
N VAL A 612 0.48 33.55 27.67
CA VAL A 612 0.44 32.12 27.94
C VAL A 612 -0.82 31.55 27.31
N ALA A 613 -0.64 30.58 26.41
CA ALA A 613 -1.74 29.88 25.78
C ALA A 613 -2.24 28.78 26.73
N VAL A 614 -3.54 28.77 27.02
CA VAL A 614 -4.18 27.75 27.85
C VAL A 614 -5.40 27.21 27.11
N THR A 615 -5.50 25.91 26.92
CA THR A 615 -6.62 25.25 26.22
C THR A 615 -7.11 24.03 26.97
N ALA A 616 -8.34 23.62 26.64
CA ALA A 616 -8.97 22.42 27.17
C ALA A 616 -9.83 21.80 26.07
N ASP A 617 -9.46 20.61 25.63
CA ASP A 617 -10.04 19.94 24.46
C ASP A 617 -10.53 18.54 24.83
N TYR A 618 -11.65 18.09 24.24
CA TYR A 618 -12.18 16.74 24.46
C TYR A 618 -11.86 15.81 23.29
N LEU A 619 -11.32 14.63 23.59
CA LEU A 619 -10.95 13.60 22.63
C LEU A 619 -11.76 12.32 22.88
N SER A 620 -12.50 11.84 21.88
CA SER A 620 -13.24 10.57 21.94
C SER A 620 -12.33 9.33 22.07
N GLU A 621 -12.90 8.16 22.37
CA GLU A 621 -12.15 6.92 22.48
C GLU A 621 -11.44 6.52 21.15
N GLY A 622 -10.21 5.97 21.22
CA GLY A 622 -9.47 5.44 20.07
C GLY A 622 -8.31 6.30 19.53
N TYR A 623 -7.99 7.43 20.16
CA TYR A 623 -6.85 8.27 19.74
C TYR A 623 -5.50 7.76 20.23
N ASN A 624 -4.48 7.91 19.38
CA ASN A 624 -3.10 7.61 19.74
C ASN A 624 -2.48 8.80 20.50
N MET A 625 -2.38 8.68 21.82
CA MET A 625 -1.70 9.66 22.70
C MET A 625 -0.26 9.96 22.29
N THR A 626 0.42 8.99 21.65
CA THR A 626 1.79 9.17 21.13
C THR A 626 1.84 10.20 20.00
N ALA A 627 0.77 10.35 19.21
CA ALA A 627 0.68 11.35 18.14
C ALA A 627 0.50 12.79 18.69
N ILE A 628 -0.12 12.91 19.88
CA ILE A 628 -0.31 14.18 20.60
C ILE A 628 1.00 14.58 21.31
N ALA A 629 1.72 13.62 21.88
CA ALA A 629 2.99 13.84 22.56
C ALA A 629 4.19 14.07 21.62
N SER A 630 4.10 13.69 20.35
CA SER A 630 5.24 13.70 19.40
C SER A 630 5.29 14.89 18.44
N LYS A 631 4.30 15.78 18.44
CA LYS A 631 4.25 16.93 17.51
C LYS A 631 4.24 18.27 18.24
N GLN A 632 5.43 18.83 18.42
CA GLN A 632 5.58 20.26 18.69
C GLN A 632 4.92 21.07 17.55
N GLY A 633 3.86 21.81 17.86
CA GLY A 633 3.37 22.92 17.02
C GLY A 633 2.32 22.62 15.93
N ALA A 634 1.77 21.41 15.83
CA ALA A 634 0.76 21.08 14.80
C ALA A 634 -0.59 20.57 15.35
N ALA A 635 -0.78 20.57 16.67
CA ALA A 635 -1.96 19.97 17.32
C ALA A 635 -3.23 20.85 17.29
N ASP A 636 -3.21 22.01 16.64
CA ASP A 636 -4.40 22.86 16.52
C ASP A 636 -5.31 22.46 15.34
N ALA A 637 -4.98 21.37 14.62
CA ALA A 637 -5.85 20.77 13.62
C ALA A 637 -5.80 19.24 13.70
N ASN A 638 -6.95 18.63 14.02
CA ASN A 638 -7.25 17.21 13.87
C ASN A 638 -6.70 16.24 14.91
N ALA A 639 -7.19 16.37 16.13
CA ALA A 639 -7.20 15.25 17.06
C ALA A 639 -8.35 14.26 16.79
N ASP A 640 -9.28 14.52 15.85
CA ASP A 640 -10.41 13.62 15.53
C ASP A 640 -10.13 12.61 14.35
N ALA A 641 -8.93 12.63 13.77
CA ALA A 641 -8.66 12.09 12.42
C ALA A 641 -7.89 10.76 12.33
N SER A 642 -7.49 10.11 13.42
CA SER A 642 -6.47 9.03 13.34
C SER A 642 -6.97 7.60 13.12
N GLY A 643 -8.20 7.24 13.56
CA GLY A 643 -8.71 5.85 13.50
C GLY A 643 -9.20 5.41 12.12
N GLY A 644 -10.22 6.08 11.58
CA GLY A 644 -10.74 5.78 10.23
C GLY A 644 -9.69 5.99 9.14
N TRP A 645 -8.83 7.00 9.28
CA TRP A 645 -7.72 7.23 8.36
C TRP A 645 -6.70 6.08 8.36
N ALA A 646 -6.36 5.52 9.52
CA ALA A 646 -5.42 4.39 9.59
C ALA A 646 -5.97 3.16 8.86
N ILE A 647 -7.28 2.92 8.92
CA ILE A 647 -7.94 1.84 8.19
C ILE A 647 -7.96 2.14 6.69
N ILE A 648 -8.34 3.35 6.28
CA ILE A 648 -8.27 3.81 4.87
C ILE A 648 -6.86 3.63 4.30
N ALA A 649 -5.83 3.96 5.07
CA ALA A 649 -4.43 3.87 4.64
C ALA A 649 -3.92 2.44 4.53
N LYS A 650 -4.47 1.50 5.31
CA LYS A 650 -4.12 0.07 5.25
C LYS A 650 -4.82 -0.66 4.10
N ASN A 651 -5.97 -0.18 3.65
CA ASN A 651 -6.75 -0.79 2.57
C ASN A 651 -6.42 -0.15 1.20
N ASP A 652 -7.17 -0.53 0.17
CA ASP A 652 -7.10 -0.06 -1.22
C ASP A 652 -8.02 1.13 -1.52
N CYS A 653 -8.73 1.69 -0.51
CA CYS A 653 -9.62 2.84 -0.71
C CYS A 653 -8.93 4.03 -1.39
N ARG A 654 -7.62 4.20 -1.15
CA ARG A 654 -6.80 5.29 -1.71
C ARG A 654 -6.52 5.13 -3.20
N SER A 655 -6.71 3.95 -3.76
CA SER A 655 -6.60 3.69 -5.21
C SER A 655 -7.67 4.46 -5.99
N CYS A 656 -8.81 4.78 -5.35
CA CYS A 656 -9.95 5.43 -6.00
C CYS A 656 -10.41 6.74 -5.33
N HIS A 657 -10.01 7.00 -4.08
CA HIS A 657 -10.41 8.19 -3.31
C HIS A 657 -9.20 8.97 -2.78
N SER A 658 -9.26 10.31 -2.84
CA SER A 658 -8.38 11.17 -2.03
C SER A 658 -9.18 11.91 -0.95
N VAL A 659 -8.47 12.62 -0.06
CA VAL A 659 -9.11 13.42 0.98
C VAL A 659 -9.92 14.55 0.37
N THR A 660 -9.30 15.41 -0.46
CA THR A 660 -9.92 16.66 -0.94
C THR A 660 -10.28 16.63 -2.42
N GLU A 661 -9.46 16.02 -3.26
CA GLU A 661 -9.61 16.01 -4.72
C GLU A 661 -10.39 14.79 -5.22
N LYS A 662 -11.23 14.99 -6.24
CA LYS A 662 -11.88 13.87 -6.94
C LYS A 662 -10.80 13.04 -7.64
N VAL A 663 -10.83 11.73 -7.45
CA VAL A 663 -9.85 10.80 -8.03
C VAL A 663 -10.52 9.92 -9.08
N LEU A 664 -11.05 8.75 -8.69
CA LEU A 664 -11.92 7.92 -9.53
C LEU A 664 -13.34 8.04 -8.97
N GLY A 665 -13.46 7.77 -7.66
CA GLY A 665 -14.61 8.15 -6.86
C GLY A 665 -14.54 9.61 -6.41
N PRO A 666 -15.63 10.11 -5.78
CA PRO A 666 -15.62 11.42 -5.11
C PRO A 666 -14.54 11.49 -4.04
N SER A 667 -14.02 12.68 -3.76
CA SER A 667 -13.15 12.86 -2.60
C SER A 667 -13.89 12.57 -1.30
N PHE A 668 -13.17 12.17 -0.24
CA PHE A 668 -13.80 11.98 1.06
C PHE A 668 -14.50 13.26 1.53
N THR A 669 -13.93 14.44 1.26
CA THR A 669 -14.59 15.73 1.52
C THR A 669 -15.87 15.91 0.70
N GLN A 670 -15.90 15.53 -0.58
CA GLN A 670 -17.12 15.60 -1.40
C GLN A 670 -18.22 14.68 -0.85
N VAL A 671 -17.87 13.46 -0.45
CA VAL A 671 -18.80 12.54 0.21
C VAL A 671 -19.33 13.17 1.50
N ALA A 672 -18.45 13.72 2.33
CA ALA A 672 -18.82 14.41 3.56
C ALA A 672 -19.83 15.53 3.29
N LEU A 673 -19.52 16.43 2.35
CA LEU A 673 -20.36 17.58 2.04
C LEU A 673 -21.73 17.19 1.46
N LYS A 674 -21.81 16.13 0.64
CA LYS A 674 -23.09 15.65 0.09
C LYS A 674 -24.01 15.08 1.17
N TYR A 675 -23.45 14.40 2.16
CA TYR A 675 -24.21 13.65 3.18
C TYR A 675 -24.23 14.31 4.57
N LYS A 676 -23.72 15.55 4.71
CA LYS A 676 -23.53 16.24 6.00
C LYS A 676 -24.80 16.42 6.85
N ASP A 677 -25.99 16.42 6.23
CA ASP A 677 -27.28 16.64 6.91
C ASP A 677 -28.19 15.40 6.83
N ASP A 678 -27.64 14.24 6.45
CA ASP A 678 -28.40 13.04 6.14
C ASP A 678 -28.22 11.98 7.24
N ALA A 679 -29.21 11.88 8.13
CA ALA A 679 -29.18 10.98 9.28
C ALA A 679 -29.08 9.48 8.91
N GLY A 680 -29.51 9.10 7.70
CA GLY A 680 -29.42 7.72 7.19
C GLY A 680 -28.15 7.44 6.39
N ALA A 681 -27.31 8.45 6.14
CA ALA A 681 -26.09 8.28 5.36
C ALA A 681 -25.07 7.32 5.97
N PRO A 682 -24.84 7.28 7.31
CA PRO A 682 -23.84 6.39 7.87
C PRO A 682 -24.03 4.92 7.49
N ASP A 683 -25.25 4.40 7.66
CA ASP A 683 -25.57 3.00 7.36
C ASP A 683 -25.55 2.72 5.85
N ARG A 684 -26.04 3.66 5.02
CA ARG A 684 -25.99 3.50 3.56
C ARG A 684 -24.55 3.51 3.02
N LEU A 685 -23.70 4.40 3.53
CA LEU A 685 -22.29 4.46 3.16
C LEU A 685 -21.54 3.23 3.65
N ALA A 686 -21.84 2.75 4.86
CA ALA A 686 -21.26 1.52 5.37
C ALA A 686 -21.60 0.31 4.49
N LYS A 687 -22.89 0.15 4.14
CA LYS A 687 -23.32 -0.90 3.21
C LYS A 687 -22.63 -0.75 1.85
N LYS A 688 -22.52 0.48 1.32
CA LYS A 688 -21.87 0.73 0.03
C LYS A 688 -20.38 0.35 0.02
N ILE A 689 -19.65 0.61 1.11
CA ILE A 689 -18.24 0.20 1.23
C ILE A 689 -18.11 -1.33 1.18
N VAL A 690 -18.98 -2.04 1.92
CA VAL A 690 -18.97 -3.51 1.99
C VAL A 690 -19.34 -4.15 0.65
N THR A 691 -20.40 -3.66 0.00
CA THR A 691 -20.96 -4.31 -1.20
C THR A 691 -20.45 -3.74 -2.53
N GLY A 692 -19.83 -2.55 -2.52
CA GLY A 692 -19.44 -1.84 -3.73
C GLY A 692 -20.60 -1.32 -4.58
N GLY A 693 -20.30 -1.01 -5.85
CA GLY A 693 -21.24 -0.66 -6.92
C GLY A 693 -21.07 0.76 -7.47
N SER A 694 -21.91 1.14 -8.45
CA SER A 694 -21.84 2.42 -9.20
C SER A 694 -23.12 3.26 -9.08
N GLY A 695 -23.22 4.39 -9.80
CA GLY A 695 -24.47 5.13 -10.05
C GLY A 695 -24.73 6.37 -9.17
N ASN A 696 -24.21 6.43 -7.94
CA ASN A 696 -24.46 7.56 -7.03
C ASN A 696 -23.62 8.82 -7.33
N TRP A 697 -22.54 8.66 -8.10
CA TRP A 697 -21.51 9.67 -8.37
C TRP A 697 -20.98 9.61 -9.82
N GLY A 698 -21.79 9.08 -10.74
CA GLY A 698 -21.41 8.77 -12.12
C GLY A 698 -21.13 7.27 -12.34
N ASP A 699 -20.45 6.97 -13.44
CA ASP A 699 -20.26 5.59 -13.93
C ASP A 699 -19.11 4.81 -13.27
N ALA A 700 -18.23 5.49 -12.54
CA ALA A 700 -17.15 4.83 -11.82
C ALA A 700 -17.70 3.81 -10.80
N MET A 701 -17.30 2.53 -10.95
CA MET A 701 -17.66 1.46 -10.04
C MET A 701 -16.75 1.46 -8.81
N MET A 702 -17.34 1.41 -7.62
CA MET A 702 -16.60 1.20 -6.37
C MET A 702 -16.46 -0.31 -6.11
N PRO A 703 -15.23 -0.85 -5.95
CA PRO A 703 -15.03 -2.24 -5.54
C PRO A 703 -15.65 -2.55 -4.17
N ALA A 704 -16.04 -3.80 -3.96
CA ALA A 704 -16.59 -4.27 -2.70
C ALA A 704 -15.46 -4.54 -1.69
N HIS A 705 -15.70 -4.22 -0.41
CA HIS A 705 -14.75 -4.51 0.68
C HIS A 705 -15.40 -5.41 1.75
N PRO A 706 -15.83 -6.65 1.41
CA PRO A 706 -16.53 -7.54 2.33
C PRO A 706 -15.65 -8.05 3.48
N GLY A 707 -14.32 -7.92 3.37
CA GLY A 707 -13.37 -8.30 4.40
C GLY A 707 -13.24 -7.30 5.57
N LEU A 708 -13.84 -6.11 5.48
CA LEU A 708 -13.82 -5.13 6.56
C LEU A 708 -14.88 -5.44 7.61
N SER A 709 -14.51 -5.34 8.90
CA SER A 709 -15.47 -5.50 9.99
C SER A 709 -16.45 -4.33 10.04
N ASP A 710 -17.66 -4.56 10.57
CA ASP A 710 -18.65 -3.49 10.78
C ASP A 710 -18.09 -2.30 11.59
N GLY A 711 -17.23 -2.58 12.57
CA GLY A 711 -16.56 -1.56 13.38
C GLY A 711 -15.56 -0.73 12.58
N ASP A 712 -14.80 -1.36 11.69
CA ASP A 712 -13.85 -0.68 10.80
C ASP A 712 -14.57 0.19 9.78
N VAL A 713 -15.61 -0.35 9.13
CA VAL A 713 -16.41 0.38 8.14
C VAL A 713 -17.09 1.60 8.79
N LYS A 714 -17.67 1.45 9.99
CA LYS A 714 -18.26 2.58 10.73
C LYS A 714 -17.21 3.64 11.07
N SER A 715 -15.98 3.22 11.41
CA SER A 715 -14.87 4.14 11.69
C SER A 715 -14.42 4.92 10.44
N ILE A 716 -14.39 4.26 9.27
CA ILE A 716 -14.14 4.91 7.97
C ILE A 716 -15.22 5.95 7.68
N VAL A 717 -16.49 5.55 7.74
CA VAL A 717 -17.64 6.43 7.43
C VAL A 717 -17.67 7.64 8.35
N LYS A 718 -17.43 7.44 9.65
CA LYS A 718 -17.33 8.52 10.64
C LYS A 718 -16.21 9.50 10.30
N TYR A 719 -15.03 9.00 9.94
CA TYR A 719 -13.93 9.85 9.51
C TYR A 719 -14.31 10.68 8.28
N VAL A 720 -14.88 10.04 7.25
CA VAL A 720 -15.28 10.70 6.01
C VAL A 720 -16.31 11.79 6.28
N LEU A 721 -17.41 11.49 6.95
CA LEU A 721 -18.48 12.47 7.23
C LEU A 721 -18.00 13.65 8.08
N ASN A 722 -17.04 13.43 8.99
CA ASN A 722 -16.48 14.49 9.81
C ASN A 722 -15.65 15.52 9.01
N LEU A 723 -15.24 15.22 7.77
CA LEU A 723 -14.51 16.18 6.93
C LEU A 723 -15.37 17.38 6.48
N ALA A 724 -16.70 17.34 6.66
CA ALA A 724 -17.60 18.44 6.33
C ALA A 724 -17.61 19.56 7.39
N TYR A 725 -17.07 19.32 8.59
CA TYR A 725 -17.11 20.27 9.70
C TYR A 725 -15.73 20.87 9.96
N ALA A 726 -15.62 22.20 9.89
CA ALA A 726 -14.39 22.90 10.29
C ALA A 726 -14.16 22.74 11.81
N PRO A 727 -12.91 22.56 12.28
CA PRO A 727 -12.65 22.47 13.71
C PRO A 727 -13.04 23.79 14.38
N PRO A 728 -13.85 23.78 15.46
CA PRO A 728 -14.18 24.99 16.19
C PRO A 728 -12.92 25.56 16.85
N LYS A 729 -12.62 26.84 16.60
CA LYS A 729 -11.58 27.57 17.34
C LYS A 729 -12.04 27.73 18.79
N ALA A 730 -11.49 26.94 19.71
CA ALA A 730 -11.75 27.12 21.13
C ALA A 730 -11.22 28.48 21.60
N LYS A 731 -11.97 29.17 22.48
CA LYS A 731 -11.50 30.39 23.14
C LYS A 731 -10.41 30.01 24.16
N PRO A 732 -9.25 30.68 24.17
CA PRO A 732 -8.20 30.38 25.14
C PRO A 732 -8.69 30.66 26.57
N LEU A 733 -8.33 29.76 27.48
CA LEU A 733 -8.61 29.85 28.90
C LEU A 733 -7.66 30.86 29.59
N PRO A 734 -8.06 31.46 30.72
CA PRO A 734 -7.14 32.27 31.54
C PRO A 734 -6.02 31.42 32.17
N VAL A 735 -4.94 32.04 32.64
CA VAL A 735 -3.83 31.34 33.34
C VAL A 735 -4.20 30.79 34.71
N SER A 736 -5.37 31.16 35.23
CA SER A 736 -5.96 30.57 36.44
C SER A 736 -7.47 30.71 36.37
N GLY A 737 -8.18 29.70 36.83
CA GLY A 737 -9.64 29.74 36.87
C GLY A 737 -10.25 28.39 37.13
N THR A 738 -11.50 28.24 36.72
CA THR A 738 -12.24 26.99 36.78
C THR A 738 -12.56 26.49 35.37
N TYR A 739 -12.70 25.18 35.22
CA TYR A 739 -13.13 24.55 33.97
C TYR A 739 -14.14 23.44 34.27
N THR A 740 -15.29 23.47 33.60
CA THR A 740 -16.33 22.45 33.71
C THR A 740 -16.14 21.42 32.61
N THR A 741 -15.99 20.16 32.98
CA THR A 741 -15.72 19.04 32.06
C THR A 741 -17.02 18.55 31.40
N THR A 742 -17.54 19.35 30.47
CA THR A 742 -18.77 19.03 29.72
C THR A 742 -18.43 18.26 28.45
N VAL A 743 -18.89 17.02 28.34
CA VAL A 743 -18.72 16.22 27.12
C VAL A 743 -19.51 16.86 25.98
N PRO A 744 -18.88 17.15 24.81
CA PRO A 744 -19.58 17.75 23.68
C PRO A 744 -20.75 16.91 23.18
N GLU A 745 -21.78 17.58 22.66
CA GLU A 745 -22.96 16.94 22.09
C GLU A 745 -22.59 15.94 20.97
N GLY A 746 -23.19 14.75 20.98
CA GLY A 746 -22.90 13.68 20.04
C GLY A 746 -21.61 12.88 20.28
N LYS A 747 -20.85 13.15 21.36
CA LYS A 747 -19.66 12.37 21.75
C LYS A 747 -19.98 11.46 22.96
N ASN A 748 -19.40 10.25 23.00
CA ASN A 748 -19.52 9.35 24.16
C ASN A 748 -18.67 9.86 25.34
N GLN A 749 -18.92 9.35 26.55
CA GLN A 749 -18.23 9.79 27.78
C GLN A 749 -16.90 9.04 28.04
N ASP A 750 -16.51 8.11 27.17
CA ASP A 750 -15.34 7.23 27.33
C ASP A 750 -14.02 7.88 26.83
N GLY A 751 -14.05 9.17 26.53
CA GLY A 751 -12.93 9.93 25.98
C GLY A 751 -11.95 10.45 27.03
N SER A 752 -11.29 11.56 26.73
CA SER A 752 -10.35 12.25 27.63
C SER A 752 -10.35 13.74 27.38
N PHE A 753 -10.19 14.54 28.43
CA PHE A 753 -9.88 15.96 28.30
C PHE A 753 -8.37 16.17 28.27
N ILE A 754 -7.90 17.01 27.35
CA ILE A 754 -6.52 17.44 27.22
C ILE A 754 -6.44 18.89 27.65
N LEU A 755 -5.86 19.14 28.82
CA LEU A 755 -5.58 20.49 29.31
C LEU A 755 -4.15 20.84 28.95
N ARG A 756 -3.95 21.95 28.25
CA ARG A 756 -2.62 22.37 27.79
C ARG A 756 -2.31 23.78 28.26
N ALA A 757 -1.07 24.01 28.70
CA ALA A 757 -0.49 25.33 28.87
C ALA A 757 0.82 25.43 28.09
N ALA A 758 1.04 26.54 27.39
CA ALA A 758 2.27 26.79 26.64
C ALA A 758 2.68 28.27 26.69
N TYR A 759 3.99 28.51 26.66
CA TYR A 759 4.59 29.84 26.56
C TYR A 759 5.79 29.81 25.61
N THR A 760 5.96 30.89 24.86
CA THR A 760 7.13 31.15 24.03
C THR A 760 7.81 32.42 24.53
N ASP A 761 9.09 32.31 24.87
CA ASP A 761 9.89 33.44 25.35
C ASP A 761 10.22 34.45 24.24
N ARG A 762 10.98 35.50 24.57
CA ARG A 762 11.37 36.55 23.60
C ARG A 762 12.70 36.29 22.89
N GLY A 763 13.35 35.16 23.14
CA GLY A 763 14.74 34.92 22.78
C GLY A 763 15.73 35.66 23.69
N ALA A 764 16.99 35.24 23.67
CA ALA A 764 18.03 35.87 24.47
C ALA A 764 19.42 35.75 23.82
N LYS A 765 20.28 36.76 24.04
CA LYS A 765 21.69 36.77 23.60
C LYS A 765 21.88 36.44 22.11
N GLY A 766 20.99 36.94 21.25
CA GLY A 766 21.00 36.69 19.80
C GLY A 766 20.48 35.31 19.38
N MET A 767 20.02 34.49 20.33
CA MET A 767 19.36 33.21 20.05
C MET A 767 17.84 33.40 19.88
N PRO A 768 17.20 32.62 18.99
CA PRO A 768 15.76 32.69 18.76
C PRO A 768 14.98 32.23 19.99
N ALA A 769 13.71 32.64 20.03
CA ALA A 769 12.79 32.27 21.08
C ALA A 769 12.67 30.75 21.28
N GLN A 770 12.53 30.32 22.52
CA GLN A 770 12.22 28.93 22.89
C GLN A 770 10.78 28.83 23.41
N SER A 771 10.20 27.64 23.29
CA SER A 771 8.86 27.34 23.78
C SER A 771 8.91 26.24 24.82
N GLY A 772 8.03 26.34 25.82
CA GLY A 772 7.78 25.33 26.84
C GLY A 772 6.29 25.05 26.95
N GLU A 773 5.93 23.82 27.29
CA GLU A 773 4.54 23.42 27.47
C GLU A 773 4.38 22.32 28.52
N GLN A 774 3.18 22.24 29.10
CA GLN A 774 2.71 21.08 29.84
C GLN A 774 1.32 20.67 29.36
N ILE A 775 1.13 19.36 29.21
CA ILE A 775 -0.18 18.74 28.95
C ILE A 775 -0.58 17.92 30.17
N VAL A 776 -1.83 18.07 30.61
CA VAL A 776 -2.49 17.24 31.61
C VAL A 776 -3.65 16.52 30.94
N VAL A 777 -3.67 15.20 31.08
CA VAL A 777 -4.71 14.34 30.49
C VAL A 777 -5.65 13.89 31.60
N LEU A 778 -6.92 14.23 31.47
CA LEU A 778 -7.98 13.72 32.33
C LEU A 778 -8.70 12.61 31.56
N ASN A 779 -8.54 11.38 32.01
CA ASN A 779 -9.20 10.23 31.40
C ASN A 779 -10.67 10.16 31.83
N ALA A 780 -11.50 9.42 31.08
CA ALA A 780 -12.78 8.99 31.60
C ALA A 780 -12.58 8.20 32.91
N SER A 781 -13.53 8.32 33.82
CA SER A 781 -13.48 7.64 35.13
C SER A 781 -13.57 6.12 35.02
N THR A 782 -13.86 5.57 33.84
CA THR A 782 -13.78 4.14 33.52
C THR A 782 -12.57 3.87 32.62
N LEU A 783 -11.62 3.08 33.11
CA LEU A 783 -10.43 2.68 32.35
C LEU A 783 -10.54 1.21 31.91
N PRO A 784 -10.31 0.89 30.63
CA PRO A 784 -10.10 -0.48 30.21
C PRO A 784 -8.92 -1.12 30.96
N ALA A 785 -9.07 -2.38 31.37
CA ALA A 785 -8.00 -3.08 32.08
C ALA A 785 -6.74 -3.25 31.21
N SER A 786 -6.90 -3.27 29.88
CA SER A 786 -5.81 -3.27 28.89
C SER A 786 -4.92 -2.02 28.95
N LYS A 787 -5.35 -0.92 29.58
CA LYS A 787 -4.54 0.30 29.77
C LYS A 787 -3.64 0.26 31.00
N ALA A 788 -3.51 -0.87 31.69
CA ALA A 788 -2.59 -1.00 32.81
C ALA A 788 -1.15 -0.67 32.39
N SER A 789 -0.44 0.11 33.21
CA SER A 789 0.95 0.53 32.98
C SER A 789 1.92 -0.65 33.06
N ALA A 790 1.63 -1.63 33.91
CA ALA A 790 2.29 -2.91 33.98
C ALA A 790 1.34 -3.97 34.57
N SER A 791 1.70 -5.25 34.46
CA SER A 791 0.94 -6.34 35.05
C SER A 791 1.83 -7.54 35.36
N SER A 792 1.36 -8.42 36.24
CA SER A 792 1.94 -9.75 36.47
C SER A 792 0.83 -10.78 36.71
N GLY A 793 0.98 -11.99 36.18
CA GLY A 793 -0.03 -13.04 36.30
C GLY A 793 -1.32 -12.78 35.48
N VAL A 794 -1.24 -11.92 34.46
CA VAL A 794 -2.37 -11.50 33.61
C VAL A 794 -2.13 -11.90 32.15
N LYS A 795 -3.17 -12.38 31.44
CA LYS A 795 -3.17 -12.54 29.98
C LYS A 795 -4.22 -11.61 29.36
N PHE A 796 -3.77 -10.69 28.52
CA PHE A 796 -4.68 -9.84 27.76
C PHE A 796 -5.25 -10.59 26.56
N VAL A 797 -6.57 -10.52 26.38
CA VAL A 797 -7.29 -11.00 25.19
C VAL A 797 -8.27 -9.90 24.80
N GLU A 798 -8.08 -9.32 23.61
CA GLU A 798 -8.76 -8.08 23.19
C GLU A 798 -8.58 -6.97 24.24
N ASN A 799 -9.68 -6.43 24.80
CA ASN A 799 -9.69 -5.39 25.82
C ASN A 799 -9.74 -5.93 27.26
N ASN A 800 -9.76 -7.25 27.45
CA ASN A 800 -9.93 -7.87 28.77
C ASN A 800 -8.59 -8.32 29.37
N ALA A 801 -8.42 -8.08 30.66
CA ALA A 801 -7.35 -8.65 31.48
C ALA A 801 -7.81 -9.97 32.11
N ASN A 802 -7.33 -11.10 31.62
CA ASN A 802 -7.61 -12.40 32.25
C ASN A 802 -6.61 -12.64 33.38
N ILE A 803 -7.09 -12.46 34.61
CA ILE A 803 -6.34 -12.68 35.84
C ILE A 803 -6.24 -14.19 36.07
N LYS A 804 -5.03 -14.75 36.12
CA LYS A 804 -4.83 -16.22 36.11
C LYS A 804 -4.92 -16.89 37.47
N GLY A 805 -4.89 -16.14 38.58
CA GLY A 805 -4.92 -16.69 39.93
C GLY A 805 -4.49 -15.69 41.00
N GLN A 806 -4.34 -16.17 42.24
CA GLN A 806 -4.01 -15.35 43.41
C GLN A 806 -2.64 -14.65 43.28
N GLY A 807 -2.57 -13.40 43.72
CA GLY A 807 -1.36 -12.57 43.68
C GLY A 807 -1.07 -11.93 42.31
N ALA A 808 -1.89 -12.18 41.30
CA ALA A 808 -1.83 -11.45 40.03
C ALA A 808 -2.21 -9.97 40.24
N TRP A 809 -1.64 -9.07 39.45
CA TRP A 809 -1.88 -7.64 39.63
C TRP A 809 -1.85 -6.82 38.33
N LEU A 810 -2.56 -5.70 38.37
CA LEU A 810 -2.55 -4.62 37.37
C LEU A 810 -2.06 -3.33 38.03
N SER A 811 -1.22 -2.54 37.35
CA SER A 811 -0.78 -1.23 37.86
C SER A 811 -1.21 -0.05 37.01
N PHE A 812 -1.41 1.10 37.65
CA PHE A 812 -1.70 2.38 37.01
C PHE A 812 -0.85 3.48 37.65
N ASN A 813 0.10 4.03 36.88
CA ASN A 813 1.07 4.98 37.40
C ASN A 813 0.44 6.36 37.64
N ARG A 814 0.85 7.04 38.71
CA ARG A 814 0.48 8.42 39.07
C ARG A 814 -1.01 8.71 39.00
N THR A 815 -1.83 7.81 39.52
CA THR A 815 -3.28 7.97 39.54
C THR A 815 -3.71 8.77 40.77
N ASP A 816 -4.50 9.81 40.54
CA ASP A 816 -5.06 10.69 41.57
C ASP A 816 -6.35 10.09 42.15
N LEU A 817 -6.32 9.74 43.44
CA LEU A 817 -7.47 9.25 44.18
C LEU A 817 -8.26 10.37 44.89
N THR A 818 -7.88 11.65 44.69
CA THR A 818 -8.60 12.78 45.28
C THR A 818 -10.06 12.81 44.79
N GLY A 819 -11.00 12.78 45.74
CA GLY A 819 -12.44 12.77 45.45
C GLY A 819 -13.02 11.40 45.04
N ILE A 820 -12.19 10.38 44.85
CA ILE A 820 -12.66 9.01 44.58
C ILE A 820 -13.11 8.39 45.89
N LYS A 821 -14.33 7.84 45.90
CA LYS A 821 -14.92 7.18 47.07
C LYS A 821 -15.00 5.68 46.93
N HIS A 822 -15.21 5.21 45.70
CA HIS A 822 -15.40 3.78 45.42
C HIS A 822 -14.80 3.40 44.07
N ILE A 823 -14.16 2.23 44.00
CA ILE A 823 -13.64 1.67 42.75
C ILE A 823 -14.37 0.36 42.45
N THR A 824 -15.04 0.28 41.31
CA THR A 824 -15.75 -0.92 40.83
C THR A 824 -15.01 -1.59 39.67
N PHE A 825 -15.26 -2.88 39.50
CA PHE A 825 -14.70 -3.69 38.42
C PHE A 825 -15.81 -4.22 37.54
N VAL A 826 -15.64 -4.13 36.22
CA VAL A 826 -16.50 -4.83 35.27
C VAL A 826 -15.85 -6.18 34.99
N THR A 827 -16.46 -7.25 35.50
CA THR A 827 -15.87 -8.61 35.46
C THR A 827 -16.80 -9.65 34.84
N GLY A 828 -16.20 -10.76 34.37
CA GLY A 828 -16.94 -11.94 33.90
C GLY A 828 -17.31 -12.90 35.04
N GLY A 829 -18.41 -12.64 35.74
CA GLY A 829 -19.21 -13.65 36.49
C GLY A 829 -18.53 -14.40 37.64
N SER A 830 -17.48 -13.86 38.27
CA SER A 830 -16.77 -14.51 39.38
C SER A 830 -16.62 -13.55 40.58
N SER A 831 -16.81 -14.03 41.81
CA SER A 831 -16.54 -13.27 43.04
C SER A 831 -15.16 -13.60 43.60
N GLY A 832 -14.49 -12.61 44.22
CA GLY A 832 -13.13 -12.77 44.73
C GLY A 832 -12.62 -11.51 45.41
N ALA A 833 -11.58 -11.64 46.24
CA ALA A 833 -10.99 -10.52 46.97
C ALA A 833 -9.98 -9.75 46.10
N VAL A 834 -9.94 -8.43 46.27
CA VAL A 834 -8.97 -7.54 45.62
C VAL A 834 -8.43 -6.54 46.63
N GLU A 835 -7.14 -6.26 46.55
CA GLU A 835 -6.45 -5.25 47.35
C GLU A 835 -5.99 -4.11 46.47
N LEU A 836 -6.16 -2.88 46.95
CA LEU A 836 -5.54 -1.70 46.35
C LEU A 836 -4.30 -1.33 47.16
N ARG A 837 -3.14 -1.28 46.49
CA ARG A 837 -1.85 -0.96 47.11
C ARG A 837 -1.16 0.22 46.40
N ALA A 838 -0.34 0.96 47.14
CA ALA A 838 0.44 2.08 46.65
C ALA A 838 1.92 1.72 46.44
N GLY A 839 2.50 2.17 45.32
CA GLY A 839 3.94 2.11 45.00
C GLY A 839 4.41 0.78 44.42
N SER A 840 3.95 -0.35 44.96
CA SER A 840 4.22 -1.69 44.41
C SER A 840 3.12 -2.68 44.79
N ALA A 841 3.13 -3.87 44.18
CA ALA A 841 2.21 -4.97 44.50
C ALA A 841 2.34 -5.47 45.97
N GLN A 842 3.45 -5.20 46.65
CA GLN A 842 3.67 -5.49 48.07
C GLN A 842 3.71 -4.20 48.92
N GLY A 843 3.39 -3.06 48.31
CA GLY A 843 3.45 -1.74 48.94
C GLY A 843 2.32 -1.51 49.94
N LYS A 844 2.21 -0.25 50.39
CA LYS A 844 1.23 0.16 51.41
C LYS A 844 -0.18 -0.21 50.96
N LEU A 845 -0.89 -0.97 51.79
CA LEU A 845 -2.30 -1.27 51.59
C LEU A 845 -3.13 0.01 51.76
N ILE A 846 -3.87 0.38 50.74
CA ILE A 846 -4.82 1.50 50.76
C ILE A 846 -6.17 1.00 51.26
N ALA A 847 -6.69 -0.06 50.63
CA ALA A 847 -8.00 -0.63 50.94
C ALA A 847 -8.13 -2.05 50.38
N THR A 848 -9.10 -2.80 50.91
CA THR A 848 -9.49 -4.13 50.46
C THR A 848 -10.93 -4.12 49.98
N GLY A 849 -11.26 -4.98 49.04
CA GLY A 849 -12.61 -5.09 48.50
C GLY A 849 -12.84 -6.41 47.79
N THR A 850 -13.89 -6.46 46.98
CA THR A 850 -14.22 -7.64 46.17
C THR A 850 -14.47 -7.28 44.71
N TYR A 851 -14.43 -8.27 43.82
CA TYR A 851 -14.67 -8.06 42.39
C TYR A 851 -16.08 -7.48 42.13
N GLU A 852 -17.08 -7.92 42.91
CA GLU A 852 -18.47 -7.49 42.79
C GLU A 852 -18.77 -6.24 43.63
N GLY A 853 -18.30 -6.20 44.87
CA GLY A 853 -18.54 -5.10 45.81
C GLY A 853 -17.60 -3.90 45.65
N GLY A 854 -16.57 -4.02 44.80
CA GLY A 854 -15.53 -3.02 44.60
C GLY A 854 -14.72 -2.69 45.87
N ILE A 855 -14.04 -1.56 45.87
CA ILE A 855 -13.15 -1.08 46.93
C ILE A 855 -13.57 0.30 47.39
N SER A 856 -13.88 0.47 48.67
CA SER A 856 -14.10 1.78 49.29
C SER A 856 -12.76 2.47 49.57
N ILE A 857 -12.62 3.71 49.11
CA ILE A 857 -11.37 4.48 49.18
C ILE A 857 -11.39 5.44 50.36
N PRO A 858 -10.43 5.34 51.31
CA PRO A 858 -10.30 6.30 52.40
C PRO A 858 -9.96 7.70 51.86
N ALA A 859 -10.44 8.75 52.52
CA ALA A 859 -10.09 10.12 52.15
C ALA A 859 -8.57 10.38 52.25
N GLY A 860 -8.07 11.35 51.48
CA GLY A 860 -6.71 11.87 51.62
C GLY A 860 -5.59 11.02 51.00
N GLN A 861 -5.87 10.11 50.06
CA GLN A 861 -4.82 9.31 49.41
C GLN A 861 -3.97 10.10 48.40
N GLY A 862 -4.55 11.08 47.70
CA GLY A 862 -3.84 11.86 46.68
C GLY A 862 -3.33 11.01 45.51
N ILE A 863 -2.20 11.41 44.92
CA ILE A 863 -1.60 10.77 43.74
C ILE A 863 -0.70 9.61 44.16
N ASN A 864 -0.94 8.42 43.62
CA ASN A 864 -0.16 7.20 43.89
C ASN A 864 0.05 6.38 42.62
N ASP A 865 1.11 5.57 42.58
CA ASP A 865 1.19 4.44 41.66
C ASP A 865 0.32 3.32 42.24
N LEU A 866 -0.81 3.03 41.60
CA LEU A 866 -1.80 2.08 42.12
C LEU A 866 -1.52 0.67 41.61
N TYR A 867 -1.66 -0.31 42.50
CA TYR A 867 -1.58 -1.72 42.20
C TYR A 867 -2.87 -2.40 42.69
N PHE A 868 -3.63 -2.98 41.75
CA PHE A 868 -4.78 -3.82 42.05
C PHE A 868 -4.29 -5.27 42.13
N VAL A 869 -4.22 -5.83 43.33
CA VAL A 869 -3.75 -7.20 43.58
C VAL A 869 -4.97 -8.11 43.78
N PHE A 870 -5.11 -9.09 42.90
CA PHE A 870 -6.25 -10.00 42.85
C PHE A 870 -5.93 -11.27 43.63
N ASN A 871 -6.71 -11.56 44.67
CA ASN A 871 -6.51 -12.67 45.60
C ASN A 871 -7.66 -13.70 45.57
N GLY A 872 -8.52 -13.63 44.54
CA GLY A 872 -9.62 -14.57 44.29
C GLY A 872 -9.37 -15.56 43.14
N PRO A 873 -10.41 -16.30 42.71
CA PRO A 873 -10.34 -17.18 41.55
C PRO A 873 -10.03 -16.40 40.25
N PRO A 874 -9.61 -17.10 39.18
CA PRO A 874 -9.39 -16.48 37.88
C PRO A 874 -10.62 -15.70 37.41
N VAL A 875 -10.39 -14.50 36.88
CA VAL A 875 -11.46 -13.60 36.45
C VAL A 875 -11.03 -12.79 35.23
N ALA A 876 -11.95 -12.55 34.31
CA ALA A 876 -11.74 -11.59 33.23
C ALA A 876 -12.20 -10.20 33.72
N VAL A 877 -11.27 -9.26 33.82
CA VAL A 877 -11.57 -7.85 34.14
C VAL A 877 -11.56 -7.04 32.85
N ARG A 878 -12.70 -6.46 32.50
CA ARG A 878 -12.86 -5.63 31.30
C ARG A 878 -12.43 -4.20 31.55
N SER A 879 -12.91 -3.60 32.65
CA SER A 879 -12.59 -2.22 33.02
C SER A 879 -12.64 -2.02 34.54
N ILE A 880 -12.01 -0.94 34.97
CA ILE A 880 -11.97 -0.47 36.35
C ILE A 880 -12.57 0.94 36.34
N LYS A 881 -13.60 1.16 37.17
CA LYS A 881 -14.30 2.44 37.26
C LYS A 881 -14.03 3.10 38.60
N PHE A 882 -13.61 4.36 38.57
CA PHE A 882 -13.30 5.21 39.71
C PHE A 882 -14.50 6.15 39.95
N ASN A 883 -15.23 5.99 41.04
CA ASN A 883 -16.49 6.71 41.30
C ASN A 883 -16.26 7.84 42.32
N ASP A 884 -16.81 9.03 42.05
CA ASP A 884 -16.81 10.20 42.95
C ASP A 884 -18.07 10.29 43.83
N ASP A 885 -19.09 9.50 43.50
CA ASP A 885 -20.30 9.26 44.26
C ASP A 885 -20.24 7.95 45.06
N ASN A 886 -21.24 7.77 45.94
CA ASN A 886 -21.31 6.63 46.87
C ASN A 886 -21.90 5.39 46.19
#